data_AF-A0A0E9MJR4-F1
#
_entry.id   AF-A0A0E9MJR4-F1
#
_cell.length_a   1.000
_cell.length_b   1.000
_cell.length_c   1.000
_cell.angle_alpha   90.00
_cell.angle_beta   90.00
_cell.angle_gamma   90.00
#
_symmetry.space_group_name_H-M   'P 1'
#
loop_
_entity.id
_entity.type
_entity.pdbx_description
1 polymer ?
#
loop_
_entity_poly.entity_id
_entity_poly.type
_entity_poly.pdbx_seq_one_letter_code
_entity_poly.pdbx_strand_id
1 'polypeptide(L)'
;MARKPATTEPSPQPAKNKDAAPFCHALANHLTYSVGKDHFTATPRDWFFALAHVTRDQLTGRWMETMRRYYRADAKRIYYLSMEFLIGRSLTNSLLNMGYLDRCHQAALDAGLDLEQARAVEPDAALGNGGLGRLAACFLDSMATLGLPSYGYGIRYEYGMFNQHIENGWQVEHPDNWLRYGNPWEFPRPEVLYPVKFYGRPLEYVSEDGSLHHHWVDTEDVMAMAYDTPVPGYGGESVNNMRLWSAKASRDFDLQYFNEGNYIKAVEDKNQSENLSKVLYPDDSTAMGRELRLKQQYFFVSASLQDMLYRFNKFHKNFDELPDKVAIQLNDTHPSIAIPELMRILLDIYHLDWDRAWNIVTRTFSYTNHTLMPEALETWPTSLFETILPRHLQIIYEINHRFLNDIRHHHPGDSELLKRMSIIDEDNGRRIRMAHLAIVGSHQVNGVAQIHTELMRQTIFADFDRFYPGRIINITNGITPRRWLNQANPGLAELIKEHIGSDWITNLEQLGKLAKFAANKAFQEKFRRVKQANKEALAKIIEKNLGIKVNPASLFDVQIKRIHEYKRQLLNLLHVVTLYNRIRANPAADQLPRTVIFSGKAAPGYVQAKLIIKLINDVADIVNHDPAARDLLKVVYIPNYDVTTASEIIPAADISEQISTAGTEASGTGNMKLALNGALTIGTLDGANIEIRDEVGADNIFIFGLNTAEVAELQGKGYNPWDYYHSNGELRQVLEMIGSGFFSPDDPNRFRPIIDALTDGGDQYMLLADYAAYVECHEKIEALYCNPGDWAHKAILNVAGMGKFSSDRTIREYAEKIWGVKSVLRELGDG
;
A
#
# COMPACT_ATOMS: atom_id res chain seq x y z
N MET A 1 -30.97 -62.34 45.81
CA MET A 1 -29.76 -62.17 44.98
C MET A 1 -30.15 -61.48 43.68
N ALA A 2 -29.69 -60.25 43.45
CA ALA A 2 -29.43 -59.68 42.11
C ALA A 2 -28.69 -58.34 42.30
N ARG A 3 -27.62 -58.17 41.53
CA ARG A 3 -26.56 -57.16 41.67
C ARG A 3 -26.95 -55.81 41.07
N LYS A 4 -26.55 -54.71 41.72
CA LYS A 4 -26.40 -53.37 41.11
C LYS A 4 -25.07 -53.31 40.33
N PRO A 5 -25.00 -52.68 39.15
CA PRO A 5 -23.74 -52.16 38.63
C PRO A 5 -23.57 -50.69 39.03
N ALA A 6 -22.37 -50.38 39.50
CA ALA A 6 -21.88 -49.03 39.73
C ALA A 6 -21.36 -48.46 38.41
N THR A 7 -21.81 -47.26 38.04
CA THR A 7 -21.17 -46.41 37.04
C THR A 7 -20.50 -45.26 37.77
N THR A 8 -19.18 -45.30 37.81
CA THR A 8 -18.29 -44.23 38.24
C THR A 8 -18.39 -43.04 37.29
N GLU A 9 -18.87 -41.91 37.79
CA GLU A 9 -18.68 -40.61 37.13
C GLU A 9 -17.19 -40.26 37.08
N PRO A 10 -16.67 -39.74 35.96
CA PRO A 10 -15.34 -39.17 35.94
C PRO A 10 -15.35 -37.83 36.67
N SER A 11 -14.60 -37.76 37.77
CA SER A 11 -14.28 -36.52 38.48
C SER A 11 -13.76 -35.46 37.49
N PRO A 12 -14.26 -34.20 37.54
CA PRO A 12 -13.69 -33.13 36.75
C PRO A 12 -12.24 -32.91 37.19
N GLN A 13 -11.30 -33.06 36.27
CA GLN A 13 -9.92 -32.66 36.51
C GLN A 13 -9.87 -31.14 36.73
N PRO A 14 -9.08 -30.63 37.69
CA PRO A 14 -8.95 -29.21 37.92
C PRO A 14 -8.27 -28.55 36.71
N ALA A 15 -8.97 -27.58 36.10
CA ALA A 15 -8.52 -26.82 34.94
C ALA A 15 -7.15 -26.18 35.19
N LYS A 16 -6.15 -26.60 34.40
CA LYS A 16 -4.82 -25.99 34.34
C LYS A 16 -4.86 -24.73 33.46
N ASN A 17 -5.43 -23.63 33.97
CA ASN A 17 -5.00 -22.25 33.69
C ASN A 17 -6.02 -21.27 34.29
N LYS A 18 -5.65 -20.56 35.36
CA LYS A 18 -6.55 -19.57 35.99
C LYS A 18 -6.82 -18.34 35.09
N ASP A 19 -6.02 -18.13 34.04
CA ASP A 19 -6.13 -16.97 33.13
C ASP A 19 -6.88 -17.26 31.80
N ALA A 20 -7.19 -18.51 31.48
CA ALA A 20 -8.00 -18.85 30.30
C ALA A 20 -9.50 -18.64 30.54
N ALA A 21 -9.95 -18.84 31.78
CA ALA A 21 -11.36 -18.72 32.17
C ALA A 21 -11.98 -17.34 31.89
N PRO A 22 -11.30 -16.20 32.15
CA PRO A 22 -11.83 -14.88 31.79
C PRO A 22 -12.01 -14.66 30.28
N PHE A 23 -11.09 -15.18 29.45
CA PHE A 23 -11.20 -15.07 27.99
C PHE A 23 -12.35 -15.91 27.46
N CYS A 24 -12.46 -17.18 27.88
CA CYS A 24 -13.57 -18.06 27.48
C CYS A 24 -14.92 -17.48 27.91
N HIS A 25 -14.98 -16.86 29.10
CA HIS A 25 -16.18 -16.18 29.56
C HIS A 25 -16.52 -14.95 28.71
N ALA A 26 -15.54 -14.09 28.40
CA ALA A 26 -15.75 -12.93 27.52
C ALA A 26 -16.21 -13.35 26.12
N LEU A 27 -15.61 -14.42 25.57
CA LEU A 27 -15.97 -14.96 24.28
C LEU A 27 -17.42 -15.50 24.26
N ALA A 28 -17.80 -16.28 25.27
CA ALA A 28 -19.17 -16.74 25.43
C ALA A 28 -20.16 -15.57 25.58
N ASN A 29 -19.79 -14.54 26.34
CA ASN A 29 -20.63 -13.35 26.51
C ASN A 29 -20.84 -12.61 25.19
N HIS A 30 -19.80 -12.39 24.37
CA HIS A 30 -19.98 -11.74 23.07
C HIS A 30 -20.76 -12.60 22.10
N LEU A 31 -20.57 -13.93 22.11
CA LEU A 31 -21.38 -14.82 21.29
C LEU A 31 -22.88 -14.69 21.64
N THR A 32 -23.21 -14.70 22.93
CA THR A 32 -24.60 -14.62 23.39
C THR A 32 -25.19 -13.23 23.28
N TYR A 33 -24.51 -12.19 23.77
CA TYR A 33 -25.11 -10.86 23.95
C TYR A 33 -24.78 -9.87 22.83
N SER A 34 -23.66 -10.05 22.12
CA SER A 34 -23.31 -9.17 20.98
C SER A 34 -23.73 -9.77 19.65
N VAL A 35 -23.49 -11.07 19.44
CA VAL A 35 -23.84 -11.77 18.21
C VAL A 35 -25.25 -12.34 18.25
N GLY A 36 -25.78 -12.69 19.44
CA GLY A 36 -27.12 -13.25 19.59
C GLY A 36 -27.21 -14.74 19.27
N LYS A 37 -26.13 -15.50 19.54
CA LYS A 37 -25.99 -16.92 19.22
C LYS A 37 -25.57 -17.75 20.44
N ASP A 38 -25.86 -19.05 20.37
CA ASP A 38 -25.30 -20.05 21.27
C ASP A 38 -24.25 -20.89 20.54
N HIS A 39 -23.49 -21.68 21.31
CA HIS A 39 -22.43 -22.53 20.74
C HIS A 39 -22.95 -23.61 19.78
N PHE A 40 -24.23 -24.01 19.87
CA PHE A 40 -24.81 -25.05 19.02
C PHE A 40 -25.17 -24.52 17.61
N THR A 41 -25.50 -23.23 17.51
CA THR A 41 -25.96 -22.59 16.27
C THR A 41 -24.97 -21.59 15.68
N ALA A 42 -23.84 -21.38 16.35
CA ALA A 42 -22.77 -20.48 15.93
C ALA A 42 -22.03 -21.01 14.69
N THR A 43 -21.97 -20.18 13.67
CA THR A 43 -21.16 -20.41 12.46
C THR A 43 -19.73 -19.88 12.65
N PRO A 44 -18.77 -20.22 11.76
CA PRO A 44 -17.43 -19.63 11.80
C PRO A 44 -17.42 -18.09 11.78
N ARG A 45 -18.41 -17.47 11.12
CA ARG A 45 -18.59 -16.02 11.13
C ARG A 45 -19.00 -15.49 12.50
N ASP A 46 -19.93 -16.16 13.17
CA ASP A 46 -20.39 -15.76 14.50
C ASP A 46 -19.22 -15.81 15.50
N TRP A 47 -18.38 -16.85 15.41
CA TRP A 47 -17.15 -16.96 16.19
C TRP A 47 -16.12 -15.88 15.86
N PHE A 48 -15.95 -15.53 14.59
CA PHE A 48 -15.12 -14.40 14.18
C PHE A 48 -15.56 -13.10 14.84
N PHE A 49 -16.85 -12.75 14.75
CA PHE A 49 -17.37 -11.52 15.37
C PHE A 49 -17.21 -11.53 16.89
N ALA A 50 -17.48 -12.66 17.54
CA ALA A 50 -17.28 -12.79 18.99
C ALA A 50 -15.80 -12.58 19.38
N LEU A 51 -14.86 -13.22 18.67
CA LEU A 51 -13.42 -13.04 18.88
C LEU A 51 -12.95 -11.60 18.60
N ALA A 52 -13.46 -10.99 17.53
CA ALA A 52 -13.16 -9.61 17.18
C ALA A 52 -13.63 -8.65 18.27
N HIS A 53 -14.83 -8.85 18.83
CA HIS A 53 -15.32 -8.03 19.95
C HIS A 53 -14.49 -8.20 21.22
N VAL A 54 -14.14 -9.43 21.62
CA VAL A 54 -13.24 -9.66 22.76
C VAL A 54 -11.91 -8.93 22.57
N THR A 55 -11.34 -9.03 21.37
CA THR A 55 -10.07 -8.38 21.01
C THR A 55 -10.20 -6.86 21.04
N ARG A 56 -11.30 -6.32 20.49
CA ARG A 56 -11.59 -4.89 20.45
C ARG A 56 -11.80 -4.29 21.84
N ASP A 57 -12.42 -5.01 22.76
CA ASP A 57 -12.62 -4.53 24.13
C ASP A 57 -11.27 -4.31 24.83
N GLN A 58 -10.31 -5.22 24.64
CA GLN A 58 -8.93 -5.06 25.14
C GLN A 58 -8.21 -3.87 24.49
N LEU A 59 -8.36 -3.70 23.17
CA LEU A 59 -7.80 -2.55 22.44
C LEU A 59 -8.36 -1.23 22.95
N THR A 60 -9.67 -1.17 23.22
CA THR A 60 -10.37 0.06 23.59
C THR A 60 -9.84 0.62 24.92
N GLY A 61 -9.61 -0.25 25.92
CA GLY A 61 -9.02 0.18 27.19
C GLY A 61 -7.65 0.86 27.01
N ARG A 62 -6.79 0.25 26.19
CA ARG A 62 -5.44 0.77 25.87
C ARG A 62 -5.49 2.03 25.00
N TRP A 63 -6.45 2.10 24.08
CA TRP A 63 -6.70 3.26 23.24
C TRP A 63 -7.10 4.49 24.04
N MET A 64 -8.03 4.33 25.00
CA MET A 64 -8.42 5.44 25.87
C MET A 64 -7.25 5.96 26.71
N GLU A 65 -6.39 5.07 27.22
CA GLU A 65 -5.21 5.51 27.97
C GLU A 65 -4.18 6.21 27.09
N THR A 66 -3.97 5.72 25.87
CA THR A 66 -3.10 6.35 24.87
C THR A 66 -3.57 7.78 24.56
N MET A 67 -4.86 7.95 24.28
CA MET A 67 -5.44 9.27 24.01
C MET A 67 -5.30 10.20 25.22
N ARG A 68 -5.59 9.72 26.44
CA ARG A 68 -5.36 10.49 27.68
C ARG A 68 -3.91 10.91 27.84
N ARG A 69 -2.95 10.03 27.54
CA ARG A 69 -1.51 10.33 27.59
C ARG A 69 -1.16 11.47 26.63
N TYR A 70 -1.67 11.42 25.40
CA TYR A 70 -1.44 12.48 24.41
C TYR A 70 -2.02 13.83 24.84
N TYR A 71 -3.20 13.86 25.46
CA TYR A 71 -3.78 15.09 25.99
C TYR A 71 -3.03 15.63 27.21
N ARG A 72 -2.63 14.77 28.16
CA ARG A 72 -1.88 15.19 29.36
C ARG A 72 -0.50 15.75 29.01
N ALA A 73 0.16 15.18 28.00
CA ALA A 73 1.47 15.61 27.56
C ALA A 73 1.43 16.83 26.62
N ASP A 74 0.24 17.27 26.19
CA ASP A 74 0.05 18.31 25.17
C ASP A 74 0.98 18.13 23.96
N ALA A 75 1.06 16.88 23.49
CA ALA A 75 2.10 16.46 22.56
C ALA A 75 1.81 16.96 21.14
N LYS A 76 2.89 17.28 20.40
CA LYS A 76 2.82 17.50 18.95
C LYS A 76 2.29 16.23 18.27
N ARG A 77 1.31 16.38 17.38
CA ARG A 77 0.64 15.25 16.71
C ARG A 77 0.94 15.21 15.23
N ILE A 78 1.14 13.99 14.74
CA ILE A 78 1.32 13.68 13.32
C ILE A 78 -0.05 13.37 12.71
N TYR A 79 -0.34 13.98 11.57
CA TYR A 79 -1.53 13.74 10.78
C TYR A 79 -1.11 13.24 9.40
N TYR A 80 -1.25 11.93 9.18
CA TYR A 80 -0.87 11.29 7.93
C TYR A 80 -2.09 11.21 7.00
N LEU A 81 -2.12 12.06 5.96
CA LEU A 81 -3.22 12.12 5.00
C LEU A 81 -2.92 11.22 3.81
N SER A 82 -3.78 10.24 3.57
CA SER A 82 -3.65 9.32 2.44
C SER A 82 -5.02 8.96 1.88
N MET A 83 -5.13 8.91 0.54
CA MET A 83 -6.31 8.38 -0.14
C MET A 83 -6.48 6.87 0.10
N GLU A 84 -5.42 6.16 0.46
CA GLU A 84 -5.47 4.71 0.68
C GLU A 84 -4.73 4.23 1.92
N PHE A 85 -5.30 3.20 2.56
CA PHE A 85 -4.74 2.45 3.68
C PHE A 85 -4.98 0.95 3.47
N LEU A 86 -4.00 0.25 2.91
CA LEU A 86 -4.12 -1.19 2.63
C LEU A 86 -3.76 -2.00 3.89
N ILE A 87 -4.61 -1.98 4.92
CA ILE A 87 -4.30 -2.55 6.25
C ILE A 87 -4.34 -4.09 6.29
N GLY A 88 -5.18 -4.72 5.45
CA GLY A 88 -5.48 -6.15 5.48
C GLY A 88 -6.33 -6.57 6.69
N ARG A 89 -6.33 -7.86 7.00
CA ARG A 89 -7.00 -8.42 8.19
C ARG A 89 -6.45 -7.88 9.50
N SER A 90 -7.32 -7.61 10.47
CA SER A 90 -6.99 -6.94 11.74
C SER A 90 -6.99 -7.87 12.95
N LEU A 91 -7.71 -9.00 12.96
CA LEU A 91 -7.81 -9.89 14.13
C LEU A 91 -6.43 -10.38 14.58
N THR A 92 -5.71 -11.03 13.66
CA THR A 92 -4.41 -11.63 13.95
C THR A 92 -3.40 -10.55 14.35
N ASN A 93 -3.38 -9.44 13.60
CA ASN A 93 -2.44 -8.35 13.84
C ASN A 93 -2.66 -7.70 15.20
N SER A 94 -3.93 -7.50 15.59
CA SER A 94 -4.29 -6.96 16.90
C SER A 94 -3.89 -7.88 18.04
N LEU A 95 -4.21 -9.18 17.93
CA LEU A 95 -3.83 -10.17 18.93
C LEU A 95 -2.31 -10.29 19.07
N LEU A 96 -1.58 -10.26 17.95
CA LEU A 96 -0.11 -10.33 17.92
C LEU A 96 0.52 -9.08 18.55
N ASN A 97 0.10 -7.88 18.14
CA ASN A 97 0.65 -6.63 18.65
C ASN A 97 0.34 -6.43 20.15
N MET A 98 -0.77 -6.99 20.65
CA MET A 98 -1.09 -6.94 22.08
C MET A 98 -0.39 -8.02 22.94
N GLY A 99 0.29 -8.99 22.32
CA GLY A 99 0.89 -10.13 23.03
C GLY A 99 -0.13 -11.18 23.52
N TYR A 100 -1.29 -11.26 22.87
CA TYR A 100 -2.40 -12.15 23.25
C TYR A 100 -2.66 -13.30 22.29
N LEU A 101 -1.95 -13.39 21.16
CA LEU A 101 -2.19 -14.41 20.14
C LEU A 101 -2.13 -15.84 20.69
N ASP A 102 -1.05 -16.21 21.39
CA ASP A 102 -0.89 -17.58 21.93
C ASP A 102 -1.96 -17.90 22.98
N ARG A 103 -2.31 -16.91 23.81
CA ARG A 103 -3.37 -17.06 24.83
C ARG A 103 -4.73 -17.27 24.19
N CYS A 104 -5.04 -16.51 23.13
CA CYS A 104 -6.26 -16.65 22.35
C CYS A 104 -6.32 -18.01 21.67
N HIS A 105 -5.20 -18.50 21.12
CA HIS A 105 -5.11 -19.81 20.50
C HIS A 105 -5.37 -20.94 21.51
N GLN A 106 -4.72 -20.89 22.68
CA GLN A 106 -4.95 -21.88 23.73
C GLN A 106 -6.40 -21.86 24.23
N ALA A 107 -6.96 -20.67 24.47
CA ALA A 107 -8.34 -20.54 24.94
C ALA A 107 -9.37 -21.01 23.89
N ALA A 108 -9.11 -20.76 22.60
CA ALA A 108 -9.93 -21.29 21.52
C ALA A 108 -9.89 -22.83 21.47
N LEU A 109 -8.69 -23.44 21.60
CA LEU A 109 -8.54 -24.90 21.68
C LEU A 109 -9.29 -25.48 22.87
N ASP A 110 -9.15 -24.88 24.06
CA ASP A 110 -9.82 -25.32 25.28
C ASP A 110 -11.36 -25.23 25.15
N ALA A 111 -11.86 -24.30 24.34
CA ALA A 111 -13.28 -24.12 24.01
C ALA A 111 -13.76 -24.99 22.83
N GLY A 112 -12.89 -25.80 22.22
CA GLY A 112 -13.21 -26.62 21.05
C GLY A 112 -13.41 -25.83 19.76
N LEU A 113 -12.84 -24.63 19.67
CA LEU A 113 -12.96 -23.71 18.54
C LEU A 113 -11.77 -23.83 17.58
N ASP A 114 -12.08 -23.90 16.29
CA ASP A 114 -11.08 -23.76 15.24
C ASP A 114 -10.83 -22.27 14.94
N LEU A 115 -9.78 -21.73 15.55
CA LEU A 115 -9.39 -20.33 15.39
C LEU A 115 -9.01 -20.01 13.93
N GLU A 116 -8.46 -20.97 13.17
CA GLU A 116 -8.07 -20.74 11.78
C GLU A 116 -9.29 -20.57 10.88
N GLN A 117 -10.36 -21.35 11.11
CA GLN A 117 -11.63 -21.14 10.41
C GLN A 117 -12.24 -19.77 10.73
N ALA A 118 -12.21 -19.33 11.98
CA ALA A 118 -12.71 -18.00 12.35
C ALA A 118 -11.87 -16.88 11.70
N ARG A 119 -10.54 -17.00 11.71
CA ARG A 119 -9.62 -16.03 11.09
C ARG A 119 -9.78 -15.95 9.57
N ALA A 120 -10.04 -17.09 8.92
CA ALA A 120 -10.19 -17.17 7.46
C ALA A 120 -11.44 -16.45 6.94
N VAL A 121 -12.45 -16.22 7.78
CA VAL A 121 -13.71 -15.54 7.43
C VAL A 121 -13.57 -14.02 7.42
N GLU A 122 -12.56 -13.45 8.08
CA GLU A 122 -12.33 -12.00 8.09
C GLU A 122 -12.10 -11.49 6.65
N PRO A 123 -12.86 -10.52 6.14
CA PRO A 123 -12.54 -9.88 4.87
C PRO A 123 -11.33 -8.95 5.03
N ASP A 124 -10.49 -8.84 3.99
CA ASP A 124 -9.51 -7.75 3.94
C ASP A 124 -10.24 -6.40 3.87
N ALA A 125 -9.75 -5.40 4.60
CA ALA A 125 -10.33 -4.07 4.50
C ALA A 125 -10.00 -3.45 3.12
N ALA A 126 -11.04 -3.24 2.30
CA ALA A 126 -10.91 -2.74 0.94
C ALA A 126 -10.70 -1.21 0.93
N LEU A 127 -9.57 -0.77 1.48
CA LEU A 127 -9.25 0.64 1.71
C LEU A 127 -8.00 1.11 0.96
N GLY A 128 -7.43 0.27 0.09
CA GLY A 128 -6.26 0.62 -0.70
C GLY A 128 -6.07 -0.29 -1.91
N ASN A 129 -5.12 0.05 -2.76
CA ASN A 129 -4.80 -0.67 -3.97
C ASN A 129 -3.36 -1.23 -3.96
N GLY A 130 -2.37 -0.37 -3.71
CA GLY A 130 -0.98 -0.69 -4.02
C GLY A 130 0.04 -0.41 -2.91
N GLY A 131 1.28 -0.16 -3.35
CA GLY A 131 2.43 0.09 -2.48
C GLY A 131 2.26 1.33 -1.60
N LEU A 132 1.64 2.39 -2.12
CA LEU A 132 1.38 3.63 -1.38
C LEU A 132 0.46 3.39 -0.17
N GLY A 133 -0.68 2.72 -0.37
CA GLY A 133 -1.61 2.37 0.71
C GLY A 133 -1.02 1.36 1.68
N ARG A 134 -0.19 0.44 1.20
CA ARG A 134 0.49 -0.54 2.07
C ARG A 134 1.59 0.10 2.92
N LEU A 135 2.30 1.08 2.38
CA LEU A 135 3.27 1.90 3.10
C LEU A 135 2.59 2.68 4.21
N ALA A 136 1.49 3.38 3.90
CA ALA A 136 0.69 4.11 4.89
C ALA A 136 0.27 3.20 6.06
N ALA A 137 -0.18 1.98 5.76
CA ALA A 137 -0.52 0.99 6.79
C ALA A 137 0.71 0.51 7.61
N CYS A 138 1.88 0.33 7.00
CA CYS A 138 3.12 0.02 7.74
C CYS A 138 3.54 1.19 8.65
N PHE A 139 3.36 2.43 8.19
CA PHE A 139 3.69 3.64 8.93
C PHE A 139 2.77 3.83 10.14
N LEU A 140 1.46 3.58 10.01
CA LEU A 140 0.55 3.61 11.15
C LEU A 140 0.95 2.62 12.24
N ASP A 141 1.29 1.38 11.86
CA ASP A 141 1.76 0.34 12.80
C ASP A 141 3.08 0.73 13.48
N SER A 142 4.00 1.36 12.74
CA SER A 142 5.30 1.78 13.27
C SER A 142 5.21 3.02 14.17
N MET A 143 4.38 4.01 13.81
CA MET A 143 4.09 5.17 14.68
C MET A 143 3.45 4.72 16.00
N ALA A 144 2.54 3.74 15.95
CA ALA A 144 1.95 3.18 17.17
C ALA A 144 3.00 2.42 17.99
N THR A 145 3.84 1.59 17.35
CA THR A 145 4.91 0.83 18.01
C THR A 145 5.95 1.73 18.70
N LEU A 146 6.30 2.84 18.07
CA LEU A 146 7.25 3.82 18.61
C LEU A 146 6.59 4.80 19.62
N GLY A 147 5.28 4.68 19.84
CA GLY A 147 4.54 5.55 20.76
C GLY A 147 4.47 7.01 20.33
N LEU A 148 4.53 7.26 19.01
CA LEU A 148 4.40 8.60 18.44
C LEU A 148 2.91 8.99 18.36
N PRO A 149 2.53 10.19 18.85
CA PRO A 149 1.16 10.67 18.75
C PRO A 149 0.75 10.89 17.30
N SER A 150 -0.09 10.01 16.75
CA SER A 150 -0.46 10.08 15.34
C SER A 150 -1.92 9.74 15.04
N TYR A 151 -2.39 10.28 13.92
CA TYR A 151 -3.66 9.94 13.27
C TYR A 151 -3.40 9.63 11.80
N GLY A 152 -4.02 8.57 11.29
CA GLY A 152 -4.19 8.37 9.84
C GLY A 152 -5.54 8.92 9.40
N TYR A 153 -5.57 9.77 8.37
CA TYR A 153 -6.81 10.27 7.79
C TYR A 153 -6.99 9.81 6.35
N GLY A 154 -8.17 9.29 6.04
CA GLY A 154 -8.56 8.85 4.69
C GLY A 154 -10.07 8.74 4.53
N ILE A 155 -10.50 8.00 3.50
CA ILE A 155 -11.93 7.78 3.20
C ILE A 155 -12.32 6.35 3.57
N ARG A 156 -13.54 6.18 4.09
CA ARG A 156 -14.13 4.87 4.36
C ARG A 156 -14.85 4.36 3.11
N TYR A 157 -14.11 3.72 2.19
CA TYR A 157 -14.69 3.19 0.96
C TYR A 157 -15.61 1.99 1.23
N GLU A 158 -16.82 2.00 0.65
CA GLU A 158 -17.77 0.91 0.80
C GLU A 158 -17.40 -0.34 -0.02
N TYR A 159 -16.84 -0.14 -1.22
CA TYR A 159 -16.55 -1.19 -2.19
C TYR A 159 -15.08 -1.29 -2.60
N GLY A 160 -14.20 -0.58 -1.89
CA GLY A 160 -12.78 -0.47 -2.21
C GLY A 160 -12.53 -0.09 -3.66
N MET A 161 -11.50 -0.68 -4.29
CA MET A 161 -11.25 -0.50 -5.72
C MET A 161 -12.10 -1.49 -6.54
N PHE A 162 -11.83 -2.79 -6.38
CA PHE A 162 -12.66 -3.92 -6.84
C PHE A 162 -12.05 -5.24 -6.35
N ASN A 163 -12.88 -6.28 -6.33
CA ASN A 163 -12.48 -7.68 -6.21
C ASN A 163 -12.20 -8.24 -7.62
N GLN A 164 -11.02 -8.82 -7.82
CA GLN A 164 -10.57 -9.29 -9.13
C GLN A 164 -10.92 -10.76 -9.33
N HIS A 165 -11.70 -11.06 -10.36
CA HIS A 165 -11.91 -12.43 -10.83
C HIS A 165 -11.19 -12.64 -12.16
N ILE A 166 -10.86 -13.90 -12.45
CA ILE A 166 -10.31 -14.30 -13.75
C ILE A 166 -11.32 -15.19 -14.43
N GLU A 167 -11.92 -14.69 -15.51
CA GLU A 167 -12.92 -15.40 -16.31
C GLU A 167 -12.41 -15.56 -17.73
N ASN A 168 -12.29 -16.80 -18.21
CA ASN A 168 -11.70 -17.11 -19.53
C ASN A 168 -10.33 -16.46 -19.74
N GLY A 169 -9.51 -16.38 -18.69
CA GLY A 169 -8.19 -15.74 -18.68
C GLY A 169 -8.20 -14.21 -18.58
N TRP A 170 -9.36 -13.55 -18.61
CA TRP A 170 -9.49 -12.10 -18.49
C TRP A 170 -9.76 -11.66 -17.06
N GLN A 171 -9.22 -10.50 -16.69
CA GLN A 171 -9.62 -9.81 -15.47
C GLN A 171 -11.07 -9.29 -15.60
N VAL A 172 -11.90 -9.62 -14.62
CA VAL A 172 -13.25 -9.09 -14.41
C VAL A 172 -13.32 -8.40 -13.05
N GLU A 173 -13.84 -7.19 -13.02
CA GLU A 173 -14.01 -6.39 -11.81
C GLU A 173 -15.38 -6.62 -11.16
N HIS A 174 -15.38 -7.04 -9.89
CA HIS A 174 -16.58 -7.08 -9.06
C HIS A 174 -16.47 -6.10 -7.87
N PRO A 175 -17.56 -5.57 -7.32
CA PRO A 175 -17.51 -4.75 -6.12
C PRO A 175 -16.92 -5.51 -4.92
N ASP A 176 -15.99 -4.89 -4.18
CA ASP A 176 -15.40 -5.50 -2.99
C ASP A 176 -16.27 -5.25 -1.75
N ASN A 177 -17.22 -6.16 -1.51
CA ASN A 177 -18.26 -6.02 -0.48
C ASN A 177 -17.78 -6.32 0.96
N TRP A 178 -16.62 -5.79 1.36
CA TRP A 178 -16.00 -6.08 2.67
C TRP A 178 -16.85 -5.67 3.87
N LEU A 179 -17.74 -4.68 3.70
CA LEU A 179 -18.67 -4.20 4.74
C LEU A 179 -20.02 -4.93 4.79
N ARG A 180 -20.28 -5.91 3.90
CA ARG A 180 -21.60 -6.57 3.77
C ARG A 180 -22.17 -7.10 5.08
N TYR A 181 -21.30 -7.57 5.96
CA TYR A 181 -21.68 -8.15 7.26
C TYR A 181 -21.29 -7.26 8.44
N GLY A 182 -20.96 -6.00 8.17
CA GLY A 182 -20.39 -5.08 9.14
C GLY A 182 -18.88 -5.27 9.32
N ASN A 183 -18.25 -4.30 9.98
CA ASN A 183 -16.84 -4.33 10.35
C ASN A 183 -16.76 -4.22 11.89
N PRO A 184 -16.31 -5.26 12.62
CA PRO A 184 -16.28 -5.20 14.07
C PRO A 184 -15.24 -4.22 14.60
N TRP A 185 -14.25 -3.80 13.80
CA TRP A 185 -13.10 -3.01 14.25
C TRP A 185 -13.37 -1.50 14.30
N GLU A 186 -14.40 -1.02 13.62
CA GLU A 186 -14.69 0.40 13.52
C GLU A 186 -15.65 0.88 14.63
N PHE A 187 -15.45 2.13 15.03
CA PHE A 187 -16.36 2.88 15.89
C PHE A 187 -16.96 4.03 15.08
N PRO A 188 -18.26 3.99 14.74
CA PRO A 188 -18.92 5.15 14.16
C PRO A 188 -18.94 6.29 15.18
N ARG A 189 -18.69 7.52 14.69
CA ARG A 189 -18.68 8.76 15.48
C ARG A 189 -19.71 9.74 14.91
N PRO A 190 -21.03 9.48 15.08
CA PRO A 190 -22.07 10.39 14.59
C PRO A 190 -21.98 11.79 15.21
N GLU A 191 -21.36 11.92 16.38
CA GLU A 191 -21.05 13.18 17.05
C GLU A 191 -19.91 13.98 16.39
N VAL A 192 -19.12 13.35 15.51
CA VAL A 192 -18.06 13.97 14.73
C VAL A 192 -18.52 14.04 13.27
N LEU A 193 -19.18 15.15 12.96
CA LEU A 193 -19.81 15.40 11.68
C LEU A 193 -19.43 16.79 11.18
N TYR A 194 -18.76 16.87 10.03
CA TYR A 194 -18.29 18.14 9.45
C TYR A 194 -18.95 18.42 8.11
N PRO A 195 -19.45 19.65 7.85
CA PRO A 195 -19.93 20.03 6.53
C PRO A 195 -18.74 20.23 5.58
N VAL A 196 -18.86 19.72 4.36
CA VAL A 196 -17.92 19.95 3.27
C VAL A 196 -18.66 20.54 2.09
N LYS A 197 -18.17 21.69 1.64
CA LYS A 197 -18.83 22.54 0.63
C LYS A 197 -18.27 22.28 -0.76
N PHE A 198 -19.12 22.28 -1.78
CA PHE A 198 -18.74 22.24 -3.19
C PHE A 198 -19.46 23.33 -3.96
N TYR A 199 -18.95 23.67 -5.15
CA TYR A 199 -19.54 24.64 -6.08
C TYR A 199 -19.70 26.04 -5.48
N GLY A 200 -20.80 26.73 -5.76
CA GLY A 200 -21.07 28.07 -5.26
C GLY A 200 -20.15 29.14 -5.84
N ARG A 201 -19.99 30.24 -5.11
CA ARG A 201 -19.19 31.40 -5.55
C ARG A 201 -18.57 32.18 -4.39
N PRO A 202 -17.39 32.79 -4.59
CA PRO A 202 -16.80 33.71 -3.63
C PRO A 202 -17.49 35.07 -3.71
N LEU A 203 -17.79 35.64 -2.56
CA LEU A 203 -18.28 37.01 -2.38
C LEU A 203 -17.23 37.81 -1.62
N GLU A 204 -16.85 38.95 -2.17
CA GLU A 204 -15.97 39.91 -1.50
C GLU A 204 -16.80 40.89 -0.68
N TYR A 205 -16.32 41.21 0.52
CA TYR A 205 -16.89 42.28 1.33
C TYR A 205 -15.79 42.97 2.14
N VAL A 206 -16.03 44.22 2.48
CA VAL A 206 -15.14 45.01 3.33
C VAL A 206 -15.75 45.05 4.73
N SER A 207 -15.00 44.63 5.74
CA SER A 207 -15.40 44.70 7.15
C SER A 207 -15.42 46.15 7.65
N GLU A 208 -15.99 46.35 8.85
CA GLU A 208 -16.07 47.66 9.50
C GLU A 208 -14.69 48.30 9.77
N ASP A 209 -13.63 47.50 9.87
CA ASP A 209 -12.24 47.95 10.04
C ASP A 209 -11.52 48.25 8.71
N GLY A 210 -12.19 48.10 7.57
CA GLY A 210 -11.64 48.35 6.23
C GLY A 210 -10.90 47.16 5.61
N SER A 211 -10.85 46.00 6.27
CA SER A 211 -10.19 44.80 5.76
C SER A 211 -11.04 44.10 4.69
N LEU A 212 -10.40 43.57 3.65
CA LEU A 212 -11.07 42.80 2.60
C LEU A 212 -11.20 41.34 3.05
N HIS A 213 -12.42 40.82 3.05
CA HIS A 213 -12.72 39.44 3.38
C HIS A 213 -13.53 38.76 2.27
N HIS A 214 -13.50 37.42 2.28
CA HIS A 214 -14.18 36.57 1.32
C HIS A 214 -15.16 35.64 2.04
N HIS A 215 -16.37 35.52 1.51
CA HIS A 215 -17.32 34.47 1.89
C HIS A 215 -17.57 33.53 0.73
N TRP A 216 -17.49 32.23 0.97
CA TRP A 216 -17.90 31.23 -0.02
C TRP A 216 -19.35 30.82 0.23
N VAL A 217 -20.23 31.25 -0.68
CA VAL A 217 -21.70 31.12 -0.55
C VAL A 217 -22.30 30.33 -1.70
N ASP A 218 -23.60 30.02 -1.59
CA ASP A 218 -24.40 29.30 -2.59
C ASP A 218 -23.81 27.91 -2.91
N THR A 219 -23.27 27.23 -1.88
CA THR A 219 -22.60 25.93 -2.00
C THR A 219 -23.55 24.76 -1.88
N GLU A 220 -23.12 23.60 -2.41
CA GLU A 220 -23.71 22.30 -2.11
C GLU A 220 -22.91 21.63 -0.99
N ASP A 221 -23.61 21.23 0.07
CA ASP A 221 -22.97 20.74 1.29
C ASP A 221 -23.20 19.23 1.47
N VAL A 222 -22.09 18.50 1.67
CA VAL A 222 -22.07 17.08 2.04
C VAL A 222 -21.53 16.93 3.45
N MET A 223 -22.11 16.04 4.26
CA MET A 223 -21.65 15.81 5.62
C MET A 223 -20.60 14.69 5.66
N ALA A 224 -19.47 14.93 6.33
CA ALA A 224 -18.43 13.94 6.57
C ALA A 224 -18.53 13.39 7.99
N MET A 225 -18.93 12.11 8.12
CA MET A 225 -19.02 11.41 9.39
C MET A 225 -17.75 10.58 9.65
N ALA A 226 -17.17 10.68 10.84
CA ALA A 226 -15.98 9.93 11.19
C ALA A 226 -16.30 8.46 11.56
N TYR A 227 -15.38 7.57 11.17
CA TYR A 227 -15.26 6.21 11.66
C TYR A 227 -13.83 5.99 12.17
N ASP A 228 -13.70 5.60 13.43
CA ASP A 228 -12.40 5.35 14.06
C ASP A 228 -12.05 3.87 14.05
N THR A 229 -10.82 3.53 13.68
CA THR A 229 -10.26 2.18 13.79
C THR A 229 -8.97 2.26 14.63
N PRO A 230 -8.89 1.53 15.75
CA PRO A 230 -7.70 1.52 16.60
C PRO A 230 -6.54 0.82 15.90
N VAL A 231 -5.34 1.38 16.02
CA VAL A 231 -4.10 0.85 15.46
C VAL A 231 -3.14 0.50 16.59
N PRO A 232 -3.02 -0.78 17.00
CA PRO A 232 -2.17 -1.19 18.11
C PRO A 232 -0.69 -1.19 17.71
N GLY A 233 0.15 -0.58 18.53
CA GLY A 233 1.60 -0.77 18.48
C GLY A 233 2.01 -2.11 19.06
N TYR A 234 3.15 -2.66 18.62
CA TYR A 234 3.69 -3.90 19.18
C TYR A 234 4.03 -3.75 20.67
N GLY A 235 3.74 -4.77 21.48
CA GLY A 235 3.77 -4.71 22.95
C GLY A 235 2.51 -4.08 23.56
N GLY A 236 1.77 -3.30 22.76
CA GLY A 236 0.45 -2.78 23.09
C GLY A 236 0.42 -1.71 24.18
N GLU A 237 1.53 -0.98 24.38
CA GLU A 237 1.61 0.19 25.27
C GLU A 237 0.98 1.46 24.68
N SER A 238 0.83 1.48 23.35
CA SER A 238 0.20 2.55 22.59
C SER A 238 -0.76 1.97 21.56
N VAL A 239 -1.92 2.61 21.42
CA VAL A 239 -2.90 2.32 20.39
C VAL A 239 -3.29 3.66 19.75
N ASN A 240 -2.84 3.88 18.51
CA ASN A 240 -3.16 5.07 17.73
C ASN A 240 -4.52 4.94 17.04
N ASN A 241 -4.91 5.97 16.30
CA ASN A 241 -6.21 6.02 15.63
C ASN A 241 -6.05 6.22 14.12
N MET A 242 -6.75 5.40 13.35
CA MET A 242 -7.03 5.67 11.95
C MET A 242 -8.48 6.17 11.85
N ARG A 243 -8.67 7.37 11.30
CA ARG A 243 -9.98 8.00 11.11
C ARG A 243 -10.32 8.05 9.63
N LEU A 244 -11.44 7.44 9.27
CA LEU A 244 -11.92 7.36 7.90
C LEU A 244 -13.26 8.10 7.78
N TRP A 245 -13.40 8.90 6.72
CA TRP A 245 -14.59 9.72 6.48
C TRP A 245 -15.59 8.98 5.57
N SER A 246 -16.85 8.93 6.01
CA SER A 246 -17.99 8.49 5.20
C SER A 246 -18.82 9.71 4.82
N ALA A 247 -19.15 9.83 3.54
CA ALA A 247 -20.08 10.85 3.07
C ALA A 247 -21.51 10.48 3.52
N LYS A 248 -22.23 11.48 4.02
CA LYS A 248 -23.63 11.40 4.43
C LYS A 248 -24.38 12.56 3.80
N ALA A 249 -25.59 12.28 3.35
CA ALA A 249 -26.46 13.30 2.80
C ALA A 249 -26.83 14.32 3.88
N SER A 250 -26.86 15.60 3.53
CA SER A 250 -27.39 16.66 4.40
C SER A 250 -28.92 16.56 4.57
N ARG A 251 -29.60 15.87 3.64
CA ARG A 251 -31.01 15.49 3.69
C ARG A 251 -31.16 14.02 3.28
N ASP A 252 -31.67 13.19 4.18
CA ASP A 252 -31.70 11.73 3.97
C ASP A 252 -32.79 11.25 3.00
N PHE A 253 -33.94 11.93 2.93
CA PHE A 253 -35.11 11.45 2.18
C PHE A 253 -36.12 12.58 1.92
N ASP A 254 -36.55 12.73 0.66
CA ASP A 254 -37.64 13.65 0.31
C ASP A 254 -38.98 12.92 0.27
N LEU A 255 -39.77 13.07 1.34
CA LEU A 255 -41.08 12.45 1.49
C LEU A 255 -42.10 12.97 0.45
N GLN A 256 -41.91 14.17 -0.11
CA GLN A 256 -42.80 14.73 -1.11
C GLN A 256 -42.68 13.94 -2.42
N TYR A 257 -41.46 13.76 -2.95
CA TYR A 257 -41.25 12.96 -4.16
C TYR A 257 -41.67 11.51 -3.96
N PHE A 258 -41.49 10.95 -2.77
CA PHE A 258 -41.94 9.59 -2.46
C PHE A 258 -43.47 9.45 -2.51
N ASN A 259 -44.19 10.38 -1.87
CA ASN A 259 -45.66 10.38 -1.87
C ASN A 259 -46.26 10.66 -3.25
N GLU A 260 -45.52 11.34 -4.12
CA GLU A 260 -45.86 11.55 -5.54
C GLU A 260 -45.53 10.33 -6.43
N GLY A 261 -45.00 9.23 -5.85
CA GLY A 261 -44.65 8.00 -6.55
C GLY A 261 -43.30 8.05 -7.30
N ASN A 262 -42.52 9.12 -7.12
CA ASN A 262 -41.20 9.30 -7.74
C ASN A 262 -40.08 8.83 -6.81
N TYR A 263 -39.99 7.51 -6.63
CA TYR A 263 -39.06 6.88 -5.68
C TYR A 263 -37.59 7.13 -5.99
N ILE A 264 -37.22 7.29 -7.27
CA ILE A 264 -35.82 7.55 -7.67
C ILE A 264 -35.39 8.94 -7.22
N LYS A 265 -36.20 9.97 -7.49
CA LYS A 265 -35.91 11.35 -7.06
C LYS A 265 -35.91 11.50 -5.54
N ALA A 266 -36.75 10.75 -4.83
CA ALA A 266 -36.82 10.79 -3.37
C ALA A 266 -35.49 10.42 -2.66
N VAL A 267 -34.57 9.75 -3.37
CA VAL A 267 -33.26 9.30 -2.86
C VAL A 267 -32.08 9.74 -3.74
N GLU A 268 -32.31 10.59 -4.75
CA GLU A 268 -31.29 10.98 -5.74
C GLU A 268 -30.16 11.79 -5.10
N ASP A 269 -30.49 12.86 -4.37
CA ASP A 269 -29.54 13.73 -3.68
C ASP A 269 -28.68 12.96 -2.67
N LYS A 270 -29.31 11.99 -1.99
CA LYS A 270 -28.61 11.09 -1.07
C LYS A 270 -27.58 10.23 -1.81
N ASN A 271 -27.99 9.58 -2.89
CA ASN A 271 -27.09 8.73 -3.67
C ASN A 271 -25.91 9.52 -4.26
N GLN A 272 -26.15 10.74 -4.77
CA GLN A 272 -25.09 11.58 -5.31
C GLN A 272 -24.07 11.98 -4.24
N SER A 273 -24.54 12.37 -3.06
CA SER A 273 -23.68 12.75 -1.92
C SER A 273 -22.84 11.56 -1.41
N GLU A 274 -23.45 10.39 -1.28
CA GLU A 274 -22.79 9.19 -0.72
C GLU A 274 -21.77 8.58 -1.69
N ASN A 275 -21.82 8.90 -3.00
CA ASN A 275 -20.87 8.37 -3.99
C ASN A 275 -19.40 8.72 -3.69
N LEU A 276 -19.13 9.81 -2.95
CA LEU A 276 -17.77 10.22 -2.56
C LEU A 276 -17.03 9.15 -1.75
N SER A 277 -17.73 8.34 -0.97
CA SER A 277 -17.12 7.27 -0.16
C SER A 277 -17.46 5.87 -0.65
N LYS A 278 -17.88 5.68 -1.91
CA LYS A 278 -18.20 4.33 -2.43
C LYS A 278 -16.98 3.57 -2.94
N VAL A 279 -16.25 4.14 -3.90
CA VAL A 279 -15.19 3.44 -4.65
C VAL A 279 -13.88 4.23 -4.58
N LEU A 280 -12.77 3.52 -4.40
CA LEU A 280 -11.40 4.03 -4.46
C LEU A 280 -10.92 4.10 -5.91
N TYR A 281 -10.36 5.24 -6.32
CA TYR A 281 -9.87 5.50 -7.69
C TYR A 281 -10.92 5.18 -8.76
N PRO A 282 -12.06 5.91 -8.78
CA PRO A 282 -13.02 5.78 -9.88
C PRO A 282 -12.34 6.07 -11.22
N ASP A 283 -12.83 5.43 -12.28
CA ASP A 283 -12.33 5.62 -13.65
C ASP A 283 -12.41 7.10 -14.05
N ASP A 284 -11.25 7.73 -14.28
CA ASP A 284 -11.07 9.14 -14.59
C ASP A 284 -10.80 9.41 -16.08
N SER A 285 -11.02 8.41 -16.93
CA SER A 285 -11.06 8.61 -18.39
C SER A 285 -12.20 9.56 -18.80
N THR A 286 -13.27 9.62 -18.00
CA THR A 286 -14.44 10.48 -18.23
C THR A 286 -14.37 11.80 -17.43
N ALA A 287 -15.10 12.83 -17.90
CA ALA A 287 -15.18 14.11 -17.19
C ALA A 287 -15.81 13.97 -15.78
N MET A 288 -16.88 13.16 -15.66
CA MET A 288 -17.53 12.87 -14.39
C MET A 288 -16.61 12.14 -13.40
N GLY A 289 -15.79 11.20 -13.90
CA GLY A 289 -14.81 10.48 -13.09
C GLY A 289 -13.73 11.40 -12.52
N ARG A 290 -13.20 12.32 -13.35
CA ARG A 290 -12.26 13.36 -12.92
C ARG A 290 -12.86 14.27 -11.85
N GLU A 291 -14.08 14.74 -12.06
CA GLU A 291 -14.81 15.54 -11.07
C GLU A 291 -14.99 14.78 -9.75
N LEU A 292 -15.43 13.52 -9.80
CA LEU A 292 -15.62 12.70 -8.60
C LEU A 292 -14.30 12.53 -7.85
N ARG A 293 -13.19 12.24 -8.54
CA ARG A 293 -11.87 12.09 -7.93
C ARG A 293 -11.40 13.38 -7.23
N LEU A 294 -11.57 14.55 -7.85
CA LEU A 294 -11.26 15.83 -7.20
C LEU A 294 -12.15 16.09 -5.98
N LYS A 295 -13.45 15.81 -6.09
CA LYS A 295 -14.38 15.94 -4.96
C LYS A 295 -14.01 15.01 -3.80
N GLN A 296 -13.59 13.78 -4.07
CA GLN A 296 -13.11 12.84 -3.06
C GLN A 296 -11.90 13.38 -2.31
N GLN A 297 -10.90 13.89 -3.05
CA GLN A 297 -9.70 14.48 -2.45
C GLN A 297 -10.04 15.65 -1.53
N TYR A 298 -10.86 16.58 -2.02
CA TYR A 298 -11.27 17.72 -1.21
C TYR A 298 -12.15 17.32 -0.02
N PHE A 299 -13.06 16.35 -0.20
CA PHE A 299 -13.96 15.83 0.82
C PHE A 299 -13.22 15.42 2.09
N PHE A 300 -12.27 14.51 1.96
CA PHE A 300 -11.56 13.99 3.13
C PHE A 300 -10.57 15.01 3.70
N VAL A 301 -9.97 15.85 2.85
CA VAL A 301 -9.06 16.91 3.27
C VAL A 301 -9.77 17.94 4.14
N SER A 302 -10.91 18.48 3.68
CA SER A 302 -11.63 19.52 4.43
C SER A 302 -12.12 18.96 5.77
N ALA A 303 -12.70 17.75 5.79
CA ALA A 303 -13.13 17.10 7.03
C ALA A 303 -11.96 16.87 8.01
N SER A 304 -10.81 16.42 7.51
CA SER A 304 -9.61 16.17 8.32
C SER A 304 -9.03 17.44 8.93
N LEU A 305 -8.97 18.53 8.16
CA LEU A 305 -8.49 19.83 8.65
C LEU A 305 -9.44 20.43 9.69
N GLN A 306 -10.75 20.32 9.48
CA GLN A 306 -11.75 20.76 10.46
C GLN A 306 -11.62 19.99 11.79
N ASP A 307 -11.47 18.66 11.75
CA ASP A 307 -11.27 17.84 12.96
C ASP A 307 -9.97 18.15 13.68
N MET A 308 -8.89 18.34 12.92
CA MET A 308 -7.58 18.72 13.46
C MET A 308 -7.65 20.08 14.17
N LEU A 309 -8.22 21.10 13.53
CA LEU A 309 -8.35 22.44 14.10
C LEU A 309 -9.31 22.46 15.30
N TYR A 310 -10.41 21.70 15.24
CA TYR A 310 -11.29 21.50 16.38
C TYR A 310 -10.52 20.97 17.60
N ARG A 311 -9.62 19.99 17.39
CA ARG A 311 -8.79 19.43 18.46
C ARG A 311 -7.75 20.41 18.98
N PHE A 312 -7.11 21.18 18.10
CA PHE A 312 -6.18 22.23 18.48
C PHE A 312 -6.88 23.30 19.34
N ASN A 313 -8.03 23.79 18.90
CA ASN A 313 -8.80 24.86 19.54
C ASN A 313 -9.39 24.51 20.92
N LYS A 314 -9.41 23.22 21.29
CA LYS A 314 -9.76 22.78 22.65
C LYS A 314 -8.75 23.24 23.70
N PHE A 315 -7.46 23.31 23.34
CA PHE A 315 -6.37 23.56 24.27
C PHE A 315 -5.54 24.79 23.90
N HIS A 316 -5.56 25.21 22.64
CA HIS A 316 -4.83 26.36 22.13
C HIS A 316 -5.78 27.40 21.55
N LYS A 317 -5.38 28.67 21.58
CA LYS A 317 -6.12 29.79 20.96
C LYS A 317 -5.28 30.59 19.97
N ASN A 318 -3.95 30.48 20.05
CA ASN A 318 -3.05 31.16 19.13
C ASN A 318 -2.63 30.23 18.00
N PHE A 319 -2.98 30.55 16.76
CA PHE A 319 -2.60 29.75 15.60
C PHE A 319 -1.10 29.77 15.28
N ASP A 320 -0.32 30.71 15.82
CA ASP A 320 1.14 30.70 15.63
C ASP A 320 1.79 29.46 16.29
N GLU A 321 1.13 28.84 17.27
CA GLU A 321 1.53 27.59 17.92
C GLU A 321 1.14 26.35 17.11
N LEU A 322 0.33 26.49 16.06
CA LEU A 322 -0.18 25.36 15.27
C LEU A 322 0.97 24.48 14.73
N PRO A 323 2.03 25.02 14.09
CA PRO A 323 3.13 24.21 13.57
C PRO A 323 3.95 23.50 14.67
N ASP A 324 3.86 23.96 15.92
CA ASP A 324 4.57 23.35 17.06
C ASP A 324 3.74 22.22 17.69
N LYS A 325 2.44 22.15 17.39
CA LYS A 325 1.50 21.13 17.89
C LYS A 325 0.97 20.19 16.81
N VAL A 326 1.16 20.54 15.55
CA VAL A 326 0.62 19.81 14.39
C VAL A 326 1.73 19.63 13.35
N ALA A 327 1.88 18.40 12.86
CA ALA A 327 2.61 18.10 11.64
C ALA A 327 1.68 17.34 10.68
N ILE A 328 1.53 17.82 9.45
CA ILE A 328 0.71 17.17 8.43
C ILE A 328 1.60 16.60 7.33
N GLN A 329 1.51 15.29 7.11
CA GLN A 329 2.21 14.62 6.01
C GLN A 329 1.24 14.40 4.84
N LEU A 330 1.61 14.95 3.68
CA LEU A 330 0.95 14.74 2.41
C LEU A 330 1.56 13.50 1.73
N ASN A 331 0.79 12.41 1.69
CA ASN A 331 1.19 11.17 1.05
C ASN A 331 0.83 11.21 -0.45
N ASP A 332 1.81 11.58 -1.28
CA ASP A 332 1.64 11.93 -2.68
C ASP A 332 0.79 13.20 -2.90
N THR A 333 0.44 13.53 -4.15
CA THR A 333 -0.26 14.78 -4.50
C THR A 333 -1.75 14.78 -4.17
N HIS A 334 -2.35 13.64 -3.84
CA HIS A 334 -3.79 13.55 -3.61
C HIS A 334 -4.31 14.50 -2.51
N PRO A 335 -3.65 14.64 -1.34
CA PRO A 335 -4.05 15.61 -0.33
C PRO A 335 -3.50 17.02 -0.54
N SER A 336 -2.86 17.36 -1.67
CA SER A 336 -2.23 18.68 -1.88
C SER A 336 -3.21 19.85 -1.76
N ILE A 337 -4.50 19.62 -1.99
CA ILE A 337 -5.57 20.61 -1.76
C ILE A 337 -5.70 21.03 -0.29
N ALA A 338 -5.07 20.32 0.65
CA ALA A 338 -5.01 20.70 2.07
C ALA A 338 -4.28 22.02 2.30
N ILE A 339 -3.31 22.36 1.44
CA ILE A 339 -2.57 23.63 1.53
C ILE A 339 -3.52 24.82 1.32
N PRO A 340 -4.22 24.96 0.19
CA PRO A 340 -5.17 26.06 -0.01
C PRO A 340 -6.41 25.94 0.89
N GLU A 341 -6.82 24.75 1.33
CA GLU A 341 -7.93 24.64 2.30
C GLU A 341 -7.54 25.16 3.69
N LEU A 342 -6.34 24.89 4.18
CA LEU A 342 -5.88 25.46 5.45
C LEU A 342 -5.72 26.97 5.33
N MET A 343 -5.20 27.48 4.21
CA MET A 343 -5.21 28.93 3.91
C MET A 343 -6.62 29.50 3.96
N ARG A 344 -7.59 28.87 3.27
CA ARG A 344 -8.98 29.32 3.25
C ARG A 344 -9.57 29.40 4.66
N ILE A 345 -9.36 28.39 5.49
CA ILE A 345 -9.87 28.38 6.87
C ILE A 345 -9.23 29.52 7.69
N LEU A 346 -7.92 29.70 7.61
CA LEU A 346 -7.22 30.74 8.39
C LEU A 346 -7.60 32.15 7.93
N LEU A 347 -7.77 32.38 6.62
CA LEU A 347 -8.12 33.68 6.04
C LEU A 347 -9.62 34.00 6.21
N ASP A 348 -10.48 33.10 5.73
CA ASP A 348 -11.89 33.41 5.53
C ASP A 348 -12.73 33.16 6.80
N ILE A 349 -12.27 32.29 7.71
CA ILE A 349 -12.98 31.93 8.95
C ILE A 349 -12.32 32.54 10.19
N TYR A 350 -10.98 32.50 10.27
CA TYR A 350 -10.25 33.04 11.41
C TYR A 350 -9.67 34.43 11.17
N HIS A 351 -9.83 35.00 9.97
CA HIS A 351 -9.44 36.37 9.63
C HIS A 351 -7.97 36.70 9.92
N LEU A 352 -7.07 35.74 9.70
CA LEU A 352 -5.63 35.99 9.75
C LEU A 352 -5.17 36.75 8.49
N ASP A 353 -4.11 37.53 8.62
CA ASP A 353 -3.43 38.11 7.47
C ASP A 353 -2.76 37.03 6.60
N TRP A 354 -2.64 37.31 5.30
CA TRP A 354 -2.06 36.37 4.33
C TRP A 354 -0.69 35.84 4.75
N ASP A 355 0.26 36.73 5.05
CA ASP A 355 1.65 36.33 5.31
C ASP A 355 1.76 35.52 6.61
N ARG A 356 0.91 35.82 7.60
CA ARG A 356 0.83 35.06 8.85
C ARG A 356 0.24 33.67 8.60
N ALA A 357 -0.88 33.58 7.89
CA ALA A 357 -1.50 32.31 7.52
C ALA A 357 -0.55 31.44 6.67
N TRP A 358 0.13 32.03 5.69
CA TRP A 358 1.08 31.33 4.82
C TRP A 358 2.28 30.79 5.61
N ASN A 359 2.83 31.56 6.55
CA ASN A 359 3.90 31.08 7.45
C ASN A 359 3.47 29.84 8.24
N ILE A 360 2.27 29.87 8.81
CA ILE A 360 1.70 28.74 9.56
C ILE A 360 1.54 27.52 8.66
N VAL A 361 0.94 27.71 7.48
CA VAL A 361 0.71 26.65 6.49
C VAL A 361 2.03 26.00 6.08
N THR A 362 3.01 26.77 5.60
CA THR A 362 4.28 26.22 5.13
C THR A 362 5.01 25.44 6.21
N ARG A 363 4.99 25.88 7.48
CA ARG A 363 5.64 25.19 8.60
C ARG A 363 4.88 23.95 9.11
N THR A 364 3.62 23.77 8.70
CA THR A 364 2.76 22.66 9.15
C THR A 364 2.81 21.47 8.19
N PHE A 365 3.00 21.72 6.88
CA PHE A 365 2.93 20.69 5.83
C PHE A 365 4.29 20.15 5.40
N SER A 366 4.34 18.85 5.14
CA SER A 366 5.44 18.16 4.48
C SER A 366 4.92 17.25 3.37
N TYR A 367 5.67 17.09 2.29
CA TYR A 367 5.24 16.36 1.10
C TYR A 367 6.17 15.18 0.77
N THR A 368 5.60 13.99 0.58
CA THR A 368 6.33 12.84 0.06
C THR A 368 5.90 12.55 -1.38
N ASN A 369 6.87 12.52 -2.29
CA ASN A 369 6.66 12.11 -3.68
C ASN A 369 6.93 10.60 -3.84
N HIS A 370 6.02 9.91 -4.53
CA HIS A 370 6.07 8.44 -4.73
C HIS A 370 6.25 8.03 -6.19
N THR A 371 6.48 8.97 -7.11
CA THR A 371 6.55 8.68 -8.54
C THR A 371 7.34 9.75 -9.29
N LEU A 372 8.17 9.30 -10.23
CA LEU A 372 8.85 10.14 -11.22
C LEU A 372 8.07 10.22 -12.54
N MET A 373 7.04 9.40 -12.71
CA MET A 373 6.30 9.29 -13.96
C MET A 373 5.45 10.56 -14.18
N PRO A 374 5.68 11.32 -15.27
CA PRO A 374 4.94 12.55 -15.53
C PRO A 374 3.42 12.35 -15.57
N GLU A 375 2.96 11.21 -16.10
CA GLU A 375 1.54 10.83 -16.15
C GLU A 375 0.91 10.59 -14.77
N ALA A 376 1.73 10.33 -13.75
CA ALA A 376 1.29 10.14 -12.37
C ALA A 376 1.39 11.43 -11.53
N LEU A 377 2.05 12.48 -12.04
CA LEU A 377 2.05 13.80 -11.40
C LEU A 377 0.73 14.52 -11.68
N GLU A 378 -0.12 14.57 -10.67
CA GLU A 378 -1.50 15.01 -10.85
C GLU A 378 -1.60 16.47 -11.30
N THR A 379 -2.37 16.69 -12.37
CA THR A 379 -2.74 18.02 -12.84
C THR A 379 -4.23 18.12 -13.05
N TRP A 380 -4.79 19.30 -12.76
CA TRP A 380 -6.23 19.54 -12.90
C TRP A 380 -6.53 20.73 -13.81
N PRO A 381 -7.51 20.66 -14.73
CA PRO A 381 -7.96 21.83 -15.47
C PRO A 381 -8.42 22.94 -14.52
N THR A 382 -8.02 24.18 -14.76
CA THR A 382 -8.46 25.31 -13.91
C THR A 382 -9.98 25.50 -13.97
N SER A 383 -10.62 25.20 -15.10
CA SER A 383 -12.08 25.27 -15.26
C SER A 383 -12.84 24.32 -14.33
N LEU A 384 -12.25 23.14 -14.05
CA LEU A 384 -12.82 22.19 -13.10
C LEU A 384 -12.78 22.74 -11.67
N PHE A 385 -11.65 23.34 -11.29
CA PHE A 385 -11.49 24.03 -10.02
C PHE A 385 -12.38 25.26 -9.89
N GLU A 386 -12.52 26.04 -10.96
CA GLU A 386 -13.40 27.21 -10.99
C GLU A 386 -14.85 26.81 -10.73
N THR A 387 -15.27 25.66 -11.24
CA THR A 387 -16.61 25.14 -11.03
C THR A 387 -16.79 24.59 -9.61
N ILE A 388 -15.87 23.73 -9.15
CA ILE A 388 -16.09 22.93 -7.93
C ILE A 388 -15.55 23.63 -6.68
N LEU A 389 -14.43 24.33 -6.77
CA LEU A 389 -13.67 24.93 -5.66
C LEU A 389 -13.22 26.36 -6.01
N PRO A 390 -14.15 27.28 -6.34
CA PRO A 390 -13.81 28.59 -6.90
C PRO A 390 -12.96 29.43 -5.94
N ARG A 391 -13.19 29.34 -4.62
CA ARG A 391 -12.38 30.06 -3.63
C ARG A 391 -10.96 29.51 -3.54
N HIS A 392 -10.78 28.19 -3.61
CA HIS A 392 -9.46 27.57 -3.62
C HIS A 392 -8.67 27.96 -4.86
N LEU A 393 -9.33 28.08 -6.01
CA LEU A 393 -8.68 28.55 -7.24
C LEU A 393 -8.11 29.96 -7.07
N GLN A 394 -8.85 30.90 -6.45
CA GLN A 394 -8.36 32.24 -6.13
C GLN A 394 -7.12 32.19 -5.23
N ILE A 395 -7.17 31.38 -4.17
CA ILE A 395 -6.04 31.19 -3.24
C ILE A 395 -4.84 30.59 -3.97
N ILE A 396 -5.04 29.60 -4.85
CA ILE A 396 -3.95 28.98 -5.64
C ILE A 396 -3.33 30.01 -6.58
N TYR A 397 -4.12 30.87 -7.24
CA TYR A 397 -3.58 31.95 -8.06
C TYR A 397 -2.77 32.95 -7.23
N GLU A 398 -3.21 33.30 -6.03
CA GLU A 398 -2.47 34.21 -5.15
C GLU A 398 -1.16 33.57 -4.64
N ILE A 399 -1.19 32.29 -4.26
CA ILE A 399 0.03 31.53 -3.94
C ILE A 399 1.00 31.56 -5.13
N ASN A 400 0.50 31.27 -6.34
CA ASN A 400 1.32 31.29 -7.54
C ASN A 400 1.89 32.68 -7.84
N HIS A 401 1.08 33.73 -7.70
CA HIS A 401 1.51 35.10 -7.93
C HIS A 401 2.66 35.50 -7.01
N ARG A 402 2.51 35.26 -5.69
CA ARG A 402 3.55 35.57 -4.70
C ARG A 402 4.82 34.75 -4.91
N PHE A 403 4.66 33.46 -5.20
CA PHE A 403 5.80 32.58 -5.49
C PHE A 403 6.57 33.00 -6.74
N LEU A 404 5.88 33.33 -7.84
CA LEU A 404 6.53 33.82 -9.05
C LEU A 404 7.18 35.20 -8.84
N ASN A 405 6.60 36.06 -8.00
CA ASN A 405 7.26 37.30 -7.61
C ASN A 405 8.55 37.02 -6.83
N ASP A 406 8.56 36.06 -5.91
CA ASP A 406 9.77 35.68 -5.18
C ASP A 406 10.87 35.17 -6.11
N ILE A 407 10.52 34.34 -7.10
CA ILE A 407 11.46 33.91 -8.14
C ILE A 407 11.98 35.11 -8.94
N ARG A 408 11.13 36.07 -9.32
CA ARG A 408 11.57 37.29 -10.05
C ARG A 408 12.61 38.10 -9.28
N HIS A 409 12.47 38.19 -7.96
CA HIS A 409 13.43 38.92 -7.12
C HIS A 409 14.78 38.19 -7.03
N HIS A 410 14.78 36.86 -6.97
CA HIS A 410 16.01 36.05 -6.90
C HIS A 410 16.67 35.81 -8.26
N HIS A 411 15.88 35.77 -9.35
CA HIS A 411 16.31 35.48 -10.72
C HIS A 411 15.72 36.49 -11.72
N PRO A 412 16.13 37.77 -11.65
CA PRO A 412 15.56 38.81 -12.49
C PRO A 412 15.86 38.55 -13.98
N GLY A 413 14.81 38.55 -14.81
CA GLY A 413 14.90 38.39 -16.26
C GLY A 413 14.78 36.95 -16.79
N ASP A 414 14.79 35.93 -15.93
CA ASP A 414 14.62 34.53 -16.36
C ASP A 414 13.14 34.13 -16.46
N SER A 415 12.50 34.55 -17.55
CA SER A 415 11.08 34.26 -17.82
C SER A 415 10.81 32.76 -18.02
N GLU A 416 11.80 32.00 -18.50
CA GLU A 416 11.64 30.56 -18.72
C GLU A 416 11.61 29.80 -17.41
N LEU A 417 12.42 30.19 -16.42
CA LEU A 417 12.36 29.63 -15.07
C LEU A 417 10.99 29.86 -14.42
N LEU A 418 10.41 31.05 -14.57
CA LEU A 418 9.05 31.34 -14.08
C LEU A 418 8.02 30.38 -14.67
N LYS A 419 8.11 30.12 -15.98
CA LYS A 419 7.19 29.21 -16.69
C LYS A 419 7.34 27.77 -16.18
N ARG A 420 8.59 27.29 -16.07
CA ARG A 420 8.87 25.93 -15.59
C ARG A 420 8.47 25.71 -14.14
N MET A 421 8.65 26.69 -13.25
CA MET A 421 8.35 26.55 -11.82
C MET A 421 6.91 26.87 -11.42
N SER A 422 6.16 27.62 -12.25
CA SER A 422 4.78 28.05 -11.93
C SER A 422 3.89 26.91 -11.42
N ILE A 423 2.93 27.21 -10.55
CA ILE A 423 1.91 26.24 -10.13
C ILE A 423 0.88 26.05 -11.27
N ILE A 424 0.71 27.07 -12.10
CA ILE A 424 -0.17 27.02 -13.28
C ILE A 424 0.66 26.69 -14.51
N ASP A 425 0.25 25.65 -15.24
CA ASP A 425 0.72 25.33 -16.58
C ASP A 425 -0.19 26.00 -17.60
N GLU A 426 0.35 26.94 -18.38
CA GLU A 426 -0.40 27.68 -19.41
C GLU A 426 -0.40 26.97 -20.77
N ASP A 427 0.51 26.03 -21.02
CA ASP A 427 0.72 25.45 -22.36
C ASP A 427 -0.22 24.28 -22.65
N ASN A 428 -0.70 23.58 -21.62
CA ASN A 428 -1.52 22.37 -21.76
C ASN A 428 -3.00 22.59 -21.37
N GLY A 429 -3.60 23.68 -21.85
CA GLY A 429 -5.02 23.97 -21.62
C GLY A 429 -5.33 24.48 -20.20
N ARG A 430 -4.42 25.31 -19.66
CA ARG A 430 -4.45 25.93 -18.33
C ARG A 430 -4.78 24.95 -17.19
N ARG A 431 -3.73 24.43 -16.55
CA ARG A 431 -3.84 23.39 -15.52
C ARG A 431 -3.10 23.74 -14.24
N ILE A 432 -3.58 23.25 -13.11
CA ILE A 432 -2.90 23.34 -11.82
C ILE A 432 -1.97 22.13 -11.69
N ARG A 433 -0.70 22.36 -11.40
CA ARG A 433 0.31 21.33 -11.11
C ARG A 433 0.35 21.04 -9.62
N MET A 434 -0.29 19.95 -9.18
CA MET A 434 -0.48 19.67 -7.75
C MET A 434 0.81 19.34 -7.01
N ALA A 435 1.80 18.77 -7.70
CA ALA A 435 3.14 18.57 -7.15
C ALA A 435 3.86 19.90 -6.87
N HIS A 436 3.70 20.89 -7.75
CA HIS A 436 4.29 22.22 -7.56
C HIS A 436 3.64 22.93 -6.37
N LEU A 437 2.30 22.85 -6.28
CA LEU A 437 1.56 23.36 -5.12
C LEU A 437 2.04 22.72 -3.81
N ALA A 438 2.25 21.41 -3.79
CA ALA A 438 2.76 20.69 -2.61
C ALA A 438 4.17 21.16 -2.20
N ILE A 439 5.10 21.29 -3.16
CA ILE A 439 6.48 21.72 -2.89
C ILE A 439 6.53 23.16 -2.37
N VAL A 440 5.74 24.05 -2.98
CA VAL A 440 5.69 25.47 -2.59
C VAL A 440 5.08 25.65 -1.20
N GLY A 441 4.02 24.89 -0.88
CA GLY A 441 3.31 24.99 0.40
C GLY A 441 3.86 24.13 1.55
N SER A 442 4.99 23.45 1.38
CA SER A 442 5.58 22.58 2.40
C SER A 442 6.98 23.03 2.82
N HIS A 443 7.33 22.88 4.11
CA HIS A 443 8.68 23.18 4.60
C HIS A 443 9.70 22.11 4.22
N GLN A 444 9.26 20.86 4.03
CA GLN A 444 10.10 19.73 3.67
C GLN A 444 9.43 18.86 2.61
N VAL A 445 10.22 18.40 1.65
CA VAL A 445 9.82 17.45 0.60
C VAL A 445 10.74 16.24 0.69
N ASN A 446 10.24 15.04 0.44
CA ASN A 446 11.10 13.86 0.40
C ASN A 446 10.78 12.86 -0.71
N GLY A 447 11.83 12.20 -1.19
CA GLY A 447 11.76 10.98 -1.98
C GLY A 447 11.77 9.73 -1.10
N VAL A 448 11.57 8.56 -1.73
CA VAL A 448 11.28 7.28 -1.05
C VAL A 448 12.33 6.18 -1.23
N ALA A 449 13.39 6.48 -1.98
CA ALA A 449 14.65 5.73 -2.10
C ALA A 449 15.75 6.71 -2.52
N GLN A 450 17.02 6.34 -2.31
CA GLN A 450 18.13 7.27 -2.54
C GLN A 450 18.19 7.73 -4.00
N ILE A 451 18.26 6.77 -4.95
CA ILE A 451 18.28 7.06 -6.38
C ILE A 451 17.06 7.88 -6.83
N HIS A 452 15.88 7.56 -6.30
CA HIS A 452 14.66 8.31 -6.61
C HIS A 452 14.76 9.77 -6.17
N THR A 453 15.33 10.02 -4.99
CA THR A 453 15.54 11.39 -4.48
C THR A 453 16.57 12.14 -5.33
N GLU A 454 17.64 11.46 -5.74
CA GLU A 454 18.64 12.03 -6.65
C GLU A 454 18.02 12.39 -8.00
N LEU A 455 17.22 11.49 -8.58
CA LEU A 455 16.49 11.74 -9.83
C LEU A 455 15.49 12.89 -9.68
N MET A 456 14.74 12.99 -8.57
CA MET A 456 13.87 14.13 -8.31
C MET A 456 14.64 15.46 -8.37
N ARG A 457 15.81 15.53 -7.73
CA ARG A 457 16.66 16.73 -7.69
C ARG A 457 17.35 17.04 -9.03
N GLN A 458 17.56 16.03 -9.88
CA GLN A 458 18.24 16.19 -11.17
C GLN A 458 17.27 16.39 -12.34
N THR A 459 16.01 15.97 -12.20
CA THR A 459 15.03 15.96 -13.30
C THR A 459 13.78 16.78 -12.95
N ILE A 460 12.69 16.15 -12.53
CA ILE A 460 11.34 16.73 -12.42
C ILE A 460 11.25 17.93 -11.47
N PHE A 461 12.14 18.02 -10.46
CA PHE A 461 12.16 19.10 -9.48
C PHE A 461 13.52 19.81 -9.39
N ALA A 462 14.34 19.75 -10.44
CA ALA A 462 15.67 20.37 -10.46
C ALA A 462 15.65 21.89 -10.22
N ASP A 463 14.66 22.58 -10.81
CA ASP A 463 14.48 24.02 -10.59
C ASP A 463 14.12 24.31 -9.11
N PHE A 464 13.28 23.47 -8.49
CA PHE A 464 12.91 23.59 -7.08
C PHE A 464 14.06 23.27 -6.13
N ASP A 465 14.89 22.27 -6.42
CA ASP A 465 16.06 21.94 -5.58
C ASP A 465 17.09 23.08 -5.60
N ARG A 466 17.29 23.70 -6.78
CA ARG A 466 18.17 24.88 -6.91
C ARG A 466 17.63 26.10 -6.18
N PHE A 467 16.32 26.32 -6.23
CA PHE A 467 15.67 27.46 -5.57
C PHE A 467 15.55 27.28 -4.04
N TYR A 468 15.28 26.05 -3.59
CA TYR A 468 15.14 25.69 -2.18
C TYR A 468 16.17 24.61 -1.77
N PRO A 469 17.47 24.95 -1.70
CA PRO A 469 18.51 23.98 -1.37
C PRO A 469 18.26 23.35 0.01
N GLY A 470 18.29 22.02 0.06
CA GLY A 470 18.04 21.25 1.29
C GLY A 470 16.57 20.96 1.60
N ARG A 471 15.61 21.51 0.85
CA ARG A 471 14.17 21.22 1.04
C ARG A 471 13.77 19.82 0.57
N ILE A 472 14.39 19.30 -0.48
CA ILE A 472 14.17 17.92 -0.91
C ILE A 472 15.16 17.04 -0.17
N ILE A 473 14.71 16.06 0.61
CA ILE A 473 15.57 15.07 1.31
C ILE A 473 15.18 13.64 0.95
N ASN A 474 16.00 12.68 1.35
CA ASN A 474 15.65 11.27 1.24
C ASN A 474 15.11 10.76 2.57
N ILE A 475 14.01 9.98 2.50
CA ILE A 475 13.67 9.01 3.52
C ILE A 475 13.29 7.69 2.84
N THR A 476 14.21 6.72 2.81
CA THR A 476 13.93 5.40 2.20
C THR A 476 12.77 4.70 2.90
N ASN A 477 11.84 4.15 2.11
CA ASN A 477 10.71 3.35 2.58
C ASN A 477 11.13 2.17 3.47
N GLY A 478 10.12 1.59 4.13
CA GLY A 478 10.29 0.38 4.92
C GLY A 478 8.97 -0.37 5.11
N ILE A 479 9.08 -1.59 5.65
CA ILE A 479 7.96 -2.48 5.92
C ILE A 479 7.91 -2.85 7.40
N THR A 480 6.71 -3.10 7.93
CA THR A 480 6.58 -3.54 9.32
C THR A 480 6.99 -5.01 9.50
N PRO A 481 7.98 -5.33 10.34
CA PRO A 481 8.36 -6.72 10.61
C PRO A 481 7.28 -7.51 11.36
N ARG A 482 6.36 -6.82 12.06
CA ARG A 482 5.26 -7.48 12.78
C ARG A 482 4.36 -8.25 11.83
N ARG A 483 3.96 -7.64 10.71
CA ARG A 483 3.12 -8.30 9.71
C ARG A 483 3.94 -9.17 8.77
N TRP A 484 5.01 -8.62 8.20
CA TRP A 484 5.69 -9.23 7.06
C TRP A 484 6.73 -10.28 7.42
N LEU A 485 6.99 -10.51 8.72
CA LEU A 485 7.85 -11.61 9.19
C LEU A 485 7.20 -12.34 10.37
N ASN A 486 6.91 -11.64 11.47
CA ASN A 486 6.40 -12.28 12.69
C ASN A 486 5.02 -12.93 12.49
N GLN A 487 4.12 -12.27 11.77
CA GLN A 487 2.80 -12.82 11.45
C GLN A 487 2.81 -13.71 10.20
N ALA A 488 3.43 -13.27 9.11
CA ALA A 488 3.38 -13.98 7.82
C ALA A 488 4.23 -15.26 7.80
N ASN A 489 5.33 -15.31 8.57
CA ASN A 489 6.26 -16.44 8.54
C ASN A 489 6.66 -16.85 9.97
N PRO A 490 5.71 -17.39 10.75
CA PRO A 490 5.94 -17.75 12.14
C PRO A 490 7.04 -18.80 12.31
N GLY A 491 7.23 -19.69 11.32
CA GLY A 491 8.33 -20.66 11.31
C GLY A 491 9.71 -20.00 11.25
N LEU A 492 9.88 -18.97 10.42
CA LEU A 492 11.12 -18.22 10.37
C LEU A 492 11.29 -17.33 11.61
N ALA A 493 10.20 -16.70 12.07
CA ALA A 493 10.21 -15.88 13.28
C ALA A 493 10.68 -16.66 14.51
N GLU A 494 10.21 -17.89 14.71
CA GLU A 494 10.64 -18.76 15.82
C GLU A 494 12.10 -19.21 15.64
N LEU A 495 12.51 -19.57 14.42
CA LEU A 495 13.92 -19.91 14.16
C LEU A 495 14.87 -18.76 14.50
N ILE A 496 14.50 -17.52 14.15
CA ILE A 496 15.27 -16.32 14.50
C ILE A 496 15.30 -16.14 16.02
N LYS A 497 14.14 -16.27 16.68
CA LYS A 497 14.00 -16.13 18.12
C LYS A 497 14.86 -17.13 18.90
N GLU A 498 14.93 -18.39 18.47
CA GLU A 498 15.81 -19.42 19.07
C GLU A 498 17.28 -19.00 19.10
N HIS A 499 17.75 -18.18 18.15
CA HIS A 499 19.17 -17.88 17.96
C HIS A 499 19.58 -16.48 18.41
N ILE A 500 18.69 -15.49 18.30
CA ILE A 500 19.01 -14.09 18.60
C ILE A 500 18.01 -13.39 19.52
N GLY A 501 16.98 -14.10 20.04
CA GLY A 501 15.95 -13.54 20.91
C GLY A 501 14.81 -12.84 20.15
N SER A 502 13.91 -12.16 20.86
CA SER A 502 12.71 -11.53 20.27
C SER A 502 12.85 -10.02 19.98
N ASP A 503 13.95 -9.40 20.37
CA ASP A 503 14.16 -7.94 20.25
C ASP A 503 14.15 -7.45 18.80
N TRP A 504 14.35 -8.35 17.81
CA TRP A 504 14.32 -8.01 16.40
C TRP A 504 12.95 -7.50 15.91
N ILE A 505 11.86 -7.80 16.64
CA ILE A 505 10.50 -7.44 16.23
C ILE A 505 10.28 -5.92 16.27
N THR A 506 10.98 -5.22 17.17
CA THR A 506 10.98 -3.75 17.29
C THR A 506 12.34 -3.13 16.94
N ASN A 507 13.38 -3.95 16.76
CA ASN A 507 14.70 -3.51 16.31
C ASN A 507 15.25 -4.45 15.22
N LEU A 508 14.78 -4.28 13.99
CA LEU A 508 15.09 -5.20 12.89
C LEU A 508 16.58 -5.27 12.53
N GLU A 509 17.39 -4.28 12.91
CA GLU A 509 18.86 -4.29 12.74
C GLU A 509 19.52 -5.49 13.47
N GLN A 510 18.86 -6.04 14.49
CA GLN A 510 19.31 -7.26 15.19
C GLN A 510 19.42 -8.48 14.27
N LEU A 511 18.72 -8.50 13.13
CA LEU A 511 18.83 -9.59 12.15
C LEU A 511 20.25 -9.74 11.61
N GLY A 512 21.09 -8.70 11.62
CA GLY A 512 22.50 -8.79 11.24
C GLY A 512 23.29 -9.85 12.03
N LYS A 513 22.86 -10.17 13.26
CA LYS A 513 23.42 -11.26 14.07
C LYS A 513 23.25 -12.64 13.43
N LEU A 514 22.36 -12.81 12.46
CA LEU A 514 22.14 -14.07 11.75
C LEU A 514 23.28 -14.40 10.76
N ALA A 515 24.05 -13.41 10.33
CA ALA A 515 25.13 -13.61 9.35
C ALA A 515 26.14 -14.68 9.79
N LYS A 516 26.46 -14.75 11.10
CA LYS A 516 27.37 -15.78 11.66
C LYS A 516 26.84 -17.22 11.54
N PHE A 517 25.55 -17.40 11.33
CA PHE A 517 24.92 -18.71 11.14
C PHE A 517 24.74 -19.07 9.65
N ALA A 518 25.05 -18.16 8.72
CA ALA A 518 24.85 -18.40 7.28
C ALA A 518 25.65 -19.59 6.75
N ALA A 519 26.82 -19.90 7.33
CA ALA A 519 27.63 -21.07 6.98
C ALA A 519 27.34 -22.32 7.86
N ASN A 520 26.50 -22.19 8.89
CA ASN A 520 26.21 -23.29 9.81
C ASN A 520 25.23 -24.29 9.16
N LYS A 521 25.68 -25.52 8.92
CA LYS A 521 24.88 -26.56 8.23
C LYS A 521 23.58 -26.93 8.95
N ALA A 522 23.57 -26.96 10.29
CA ALA A 522 22.36 -27.25 11.05
C ALA A 522 21.33 -26.11 10.94
N PHE A 523 21.79 -24.86 10.96
CA PHE A 523 20.94 -23.69 10.77
C PHE A 523 20.40 -23.63 9.33
N GLN A 524 21.25 -23.86 8.32
CA GLN A 524 20.84 -23.95 6.90
C GLN A 524 19.75 -25.01 6.68
N GLU A 525 19.86 -26.18 7.30
CA GLU A 525 18.85 -27.24 7.21
C GLU A 525 17.52 -26.80 7.84
N LYS A 526 17.52 -26.23 9.04
CA LYS A 526 16.31 -25.69 9.68
C LYS A 526 15.67 -24.59 8.82
N PHE A 527 16.48 -23.66 8.30
CA PHE A 527 16.02 -22.56 7.44
C PHE A 527 15.35 -23.07 6.16
N ARG A 528 15.97 -24.03 5.47
CA ARG A 528 15.38 -24.65 4.27
C ARG A 528 14.09 -25.40 4.57
N ARG A 529 13.98 -26.09 5.71
CA ARG A 529 12.72 -26.74 6.13
C ARG A 529 11.58 -25.73 6.32
N VAL A 530 11.86 -24.57 6.90
CA VAL A 530 10.86 -23.49 7.02
C VAL A 530 10.39 -23.04 5.64
N LYS A 531 11.31 -22.76 4.71
CA LYS A 531 10.97 -22.38 3.32
C LYS A 531 10.13 -23.47 2.64
N GLN A 532 10.52 -24.73 2.78
CA GLN A 532 9.81 -25.87 2.19
C GLN A 532 8.38 -26.00 2.74
N ALA A 533 8.19 -25.86 4.06
CA ALA A 533 6.87 -25.88 4.66
C ALA A 533 5.96 -24.74 4.17
N ASN A 534 6.52 -23.54 3.97
CA ASN A 534 5.80 -22.41 3.38
C ASN A 534 5.37 -22.69 1.94
N LYS A 535 6.25 -23.32 1.13
CA LYS A 535 5.94 -23.73 -0.25
C LYS A 535 4.85 -24.78 -0.31
N GLU A 536 4.87 -25.76 0.59
CA GLU A 536 3.82 -26.77 0.71
C GLU A 536 2.47 -26.16 1.13
N ALA A 537 2.48 -25.17 2.02
CA ALA A 537 1.27 -24.44 2.41
C ALA A 537 0.69 -23.66 1.21
N LEU A 538 1.52 -22.91 0.48
CA LEU A 538 1.09 -22.20 -0.72
C LEU A 538 0.58 -23.16 -1.81
N ALA A 539 1.26 -24.29 -2.03
CA ALA A 539 0.83 -25.29 -3.01
C ALA A 539 -0.57 -25.82 -2.71
N LYS A 540 -0.90 -26.06 -1.43
CA LYS A 540 -2.26 -26.47 -1.01
C LYS A 540 -3.30 -25.37 -1.25
N ILE A 541 -2.93 -24.11 -1.06
CA ILE A 541 -3.83 -22.97 -1.31
C ILE A 541 -4.10 -22.83 -2.81
N ILE A 542 -3.06 -22.96 -3.65
CA ILE A 542 -3.19 -22.93 -5.12
C ILE A 542 -4.08 -24.09 -5.59
N GLU A 543 -3.86 -25.32 -5.10
CA GLU A 543 -4.70 -26.47 -5.46
C GLU A 543 -6.15 -26.28 -5.01
N LYS A 544 -6.38 -25.81 -3.78
CA LYS A 544 -7.71 -25.58 -3.23
C LYS A 544 -8.48 -24.51 -4.01
N ASN A 545 -7.84 -23.40 -4.36
CA ASN A 545 -8.52 -22.22 -4.91
C ASN A 545 -8.58 -22.26 -6.44
N LEU A 546 -7.58 -22.84 -7.11
CA LEU A 546 -7.44 -22.82 -8.57
C LEU A 546 -7.54 -24.20 -9.21
N GLY A 547 -7.53 -25.28 -8.42
CA GLY A 547 -7.49 -26.65 -8.96
C GLY A 547 -6.16 -27.02 -9.64
N ILE A 548 -5.14 -26.16 -9.53
CA ILE A 548 -3.83 -26.38 -10.14
C ILE A 548 -2.90 -27.04 -9.12
N LYS A 549 -2.38 -28.22 -9.46
CA LYS A 549 -1.36 -28.89 -8.65
C LYS A 549 0.03 -28.39 -9.04
N VAL A 550 0.75 -27.81 -8.07
CA VAL A 550 2.15 -27.36 -8.23
C VAL A 550 3.09 -28.23 -7.40
N ASN A 551 4.33 -28.40 -7.86
CA ASN A 551 5.34 -29.18 -7.16
C ASN A 551 6.10 -28.30 -6.15
N PRO A 552 5.96 -28.48 -4.83
CA PRO A 552 6.64 -27.64 -3.85
C PRO A 552 8.17 -27.87 -3.80
N ALA A 553 8.71 -28.87 -4.50
CA ALA A 553 10.16 -29.03 -4.67
C ALA A 553 10.74 -28.16 -5.80
N SER A 554 9.90 -27.68 -6.73
CA SER A 554 10.31 -26.78 -7.81
C SER A 554 10.76 -25.42 -7.28
N LEU A 555 11.56 -24.68 -8.05
CA LEU A 555 11.88 -23.28 -7.77
C LEU A 555 10.60 -22.42 -7.85
N PHE A 556 10.23 -21.76 -6.76
CA PHE A 556 9.10 -20.83 -6.75
C PHE A 556 9.56 -19.42 -7.17
N ASP A 557 9.25 -19.08 -8.41
CA ASP A 557 9.61 -17.83 -9.08
C ASP A 557 8.41 -16.86 -9.03
N VAL A 558 8.53 -15.75 -8.30
CA VAL A 558 7.38 -14.96 -7.85
C VAL A 558 7.46 -13.51 -8.30
N GLN A 559 6.47 -13.08 -9.08
CA GLN A 559 6.25 -11.68 -9.45
C GLN A 559 4.87 -11.19 -8.99
N ILE A 560 4.83 -10.56 -7.81
CA ILE A 560 3.59 -10.07 -7.18
C ILE A 560 3.60 -8.55 -7.00
N LYS A 561 2.79 -7.85 -7.81
CA LYS A 561 2.64 -6.39 -7.82
C LYS A 561 1.53 -5.99 -8.78
N ARG A 562 1.08 -4.73 -8.72
CA ARG A 562 0.16 -4.15 -9.72
C ARG A 562 0.65 -4.46 -11.14
N ILE A 563 -0.26 -4.79 -12.06
CA ILE A 563 0.07 -5.06 -13.46
C ILE A 563 0.24 -3.72 -14.17
N HIS A 564 1.45 -3.47 -14.68
CA HIS A 564 1.83 -2.24 -15.35
C HIS A 564 3.01 -2.50 -16.28
N GLU A 565 3.03 -1.84 -17.44
CA GLU A 565 4.08 -2.05 -18.45
C GLU A 565 5.51 -1.84 -17.91
N TYR A 566 5.79 -0.76 -17.16
CA TYR A 566 7.12 -0.52 -16.56
C TYR A 566 7.54 -1.56 -15.51
N LYS A 567 6.60 -2.34 -14.94
CA LYS A 567 6.89 -3.43 -14.00
C LYS A 567 7.25 -4.73 -14.70
N ARG A 568 7.12 -4.75 -16.03
CA ARG A 568 7.60 -5.76 -16.97
C ARG A 568 7.20 -7.20 -16.62
N GLN A 569 5.95 -7.43 -16.21
CA GLN A 569 5.40 -8.79 -16.16
C GLN A 569 5.50 -9.50 -17.51
N LEU A 570 5.43 -8.73 -18.59
CA LEU A 570 5.63 -9.22 -19.94
C LEU A 570 7.05 -9.76 -20.16
N LEU A 571 8.11 -9.10 -19.67
CA LEU A 571 9.50 -9.60 -19.77
C LEU A 571 9.65 -10.96 -19.07
N ASN A 572 9.06 -11.11 -17.89
CA ASN A 572 9.03 -12.39 -17.20
C ASN A 572 8.32 -13.46 -18.04
N LEU A 573 7.18 -13.12 -18.65
CA LEU A 573 6.45 -14.04 -19.51
C LEU A 573 7.23 -14.42 -20.78
N LEU A 574 8.01 -13.50 -21.38
CA LEU A 574 8.89 -13.85 -22.51
C LEU A 574 9.91 -14.93 -22.11
N HIS A 575 10.46 -14.84 -20.90
CA HIS A 575 11.34 -15.87 -20.35
C HIS A 575 10.60 -17.20 -20.10
N VAL A 576 9.36 -17.18 -19.61
CA VAL A 576 8.52 -18.40 -19.49
C VAL A 576 8.36 -19.10 -20.85
N VAL A 577 8.08 -18.37 -21.92
CA VAL A 577 7.97 -18.95 -23.28
C VAL A 577 9.33 -19.47 -23.76
N THR A 578 10.42 -18.81 -23.38
CA THR A 578 11.80 -19.27 -23.67
C THR A 578 12.06 -20.63 -23.01
N LEU A 579 11.75 -20.77 -21.72
CA LEU A 579 11.87 -22.04 -21.00
C LEU A 579 10.99 -23.13 -21.63
N TYR A 580 9.74 -22.81 -21.97
CA TYR A 580 8.84 -23.73 -22.66
C TYR A 580 9.43 -24.24 -23.98
N ASN A 581 10.00 -23.36 -24.80
CA ASN A 581 10.65 -23.71 -26.06
C ASN A 581 11.88 -24.60 -25.84
N ARG A 582 12.72 -24.28 -24.84
CA ARG A 582 13.90 -25.08 -24.47
C ARG A 582 13.51 -26.48 -23.98
N ILE A 583 12.46 -26.61 -23.17
CA ILE A 583 11.89 -27.91 -22.74
C ILE A 583 11.43 -28.71 -23.95
N ARG A 584 10.65 -28.09 -24.85
CA ARG A 584 10.10 -28.75 -26.04
C ARG A 584 11.16 -29.19 -27.03
N ALA A 585 12.23 -28.41 -27.18
CA ALA A 585 13.35 -28.73 -28.05
C ALA A 585 14.19 -29.89 -27.52
N ASN A 586 14.28 -30.06 -26.19
CA ASN A 586 15.02 -31.16 -25.57
C ASN A 586 14.32 -31.73 -24.32
N PRO A 587 13.23 -32.52 -24.49
CA PRO A 587 12.44 -33.03 -23.36
C PRO A 587 13.19 -34.01 -22.44
N ALA A 588 14.33 -34.54 -22.90
CA ALA A 588 15.15 -35.49 -22.14
C ALA A 588 16.24 -34.79 -21.30
N ALA A 589 16.39 -33.47 -21.40
CA ALA A 589 17.33 -32.73 -20.58
C ALA A 589 16.90 -32.72 -19.10
N ASP A 590 17.88 -32.85 -18.21
CA ASP A 590 17.68 -32.70 -16.77
C ASP A 590 17.55 -31.21 -16.44
N GLN A 591 16.33 -30.67 -16.59
CA GLN A 591 16.02 -29.26 -16.35
C GLN A 591 15.42 -29.07 -14.95
N LEU A 592 15.78 -27.96 -14.31
CA LEU A 592 15.27 -27.63 -12.97
C LEU A 592 13.76 -27.36 -13.03
N PRO A 593 12.92 -28.09 -12.26
CA PRO A 593 11.50 -27.79 -12.20
C PRO A 593 11.24 -26.39 -11.64
N ARG A 594 10.34 -25.63 -12.25
CA ARG A 594 9.99 -24.25 -11.88
C ARG A 594 8.48 -24.03 -11.82
N THR A 595 8.03 -23.32 -10.79
CA THR A 595 6.66 -22.79 -10.70
C THR A 595 6.74 -21.26 -10.71
N VAL A 596 6.28 -20.66 -11.81
CA VAL A 596 6.24 -19.20 -12.00
C VAL A 596 4.87 -18.67 -11.56
N ILE A 597 4.87 -17.76 -10.59
CA ILE A 597 3.68 -17.27 -9.90
C ILE A 597 3.52 -15.77 -10.15
N PHE A 598 2.44 -15.41 -10.84
CA PHE A 598 1.99 -14.04 -11.02
C PHE A 598 0.81 -13.73 -10.09
N SER A 599 0.76 -12.52 -9.56
CA SER A 599 -0.42 -12.01 -8.87
C SER A 599 -0.42 -10.49 -8.89
N GLY A 600 -1.53 -9.87 -9.26
CA GLY A 600 -1.65 -8.42 -9.36
C GLY A 600 -2.99 -8.00 -9.92
N LYS A 601 -3.31 -6.71 -9.83
CA LYS A 601 -4.51 -6.12 -10.44
C LYS A 601 -4.10 -5.12 -11.52
N ALA A 602 -4.81 -5.09 -12.64
CA ALA A 602 -4.73 -4.01 -13.63
C ALA A 602 -5.79 -2.94 -13.29
N ALA A 603 -5.52 -1.66 -13.54
CA ALA A 603 -6.56 -0.64 -13.40
C ALA A 603 -7.70 -0.90 -14.41
N PRO A 604 -8.98 -0.60 -14.09
CA PRO A 604 -10.12 -1.02 -14.91
C PRO A 604 -10.05 -0.54 -16.37
N GLY A 605 -9.58 0.70 -16.58
CA GLY A 605 -9.39 1.33 -17.89
C GLY A 605 -8.06 1.04 -18.57
N TYR A 606 -7.14 0.29 -17.94
CA TYR A 606 -5.81 0.02 -18.50
C TYR A 606 -5.82 -1.22 -19.40
N VAL A 607 -6.21 -1.01 -20.65
CA VAL A 607 -6.40 -2.07 -21.65
C VAL A 607 -5.15 -2.93 -21.84
N GLN A 608 -3.97 -2.31 -22.01
CA GLN A 608 -2.72 -3.04 -22.23
C GLN A 608 -2.36 -3.94 -21.03
N ALA A 609 -2.52 -3.44 -19.80
CA ALA A 609 -2.28 -4.24 -18.59
C ALA A 609 -3.26 -5.42 -18.48
N LYS A 610 -4.53 -5.24 -18.84
CA LYS A 610 -5.50 -6.34 -18.92
C LYS A 610 -5.14 -7.36 -19.99
N LEU A 611 -4.63 -6.91 -21.14
CA LEU A 611 -4.16 -7.79 -22.21
C LEU A 611 -2.94 -8.62 -21.78
N ILE A 612 -2.04 -8.05 -20.98
CA ILE A 612 -0.92 -8.80 -20.36
C ILE A 612 -1.44 -9.88 -19.40
N ILE A 613 -2.45 -9.60 -18.56
CA ILE A 613 -3.08 -10.62 -17.70
C ILE A 613 -3.65 -11.77 -18.56
N LYS A 614 -4.34 -11.43 -19.64
CA LYS A 614 -4.88 -12.43 -20.57
C LYS A 614 -3.77 -13.28 -21.19
N LEU A 615 -2.69 -12.66 -21.66
CA LEU A 615 -1.56 -13.38 -22.23
C LEU A 615 -0.91 -14.32 -21.21
N ILE A 616 -0.73 -13.90 -19.95
CA ILE A 616 -0.20 -14.76 -18.89
C ILE A 616 -1.07 -16.02 -18.72
N ASN A 617 -2.39 -15.85 -18.66
CA ASN A 617 -3.32 -16.98 -18.49
C ASN A 617 -3.36 -17.90 -19.72
N ASP A 618 -3.28 -17.35 -20.93
CA ASP A 618 -3.28 -18.14 -22.18
C ASP A 618 -1.98 -18.94 -22.34
N VAL A 619 -0.83 -18.35 -22.01
CA VAL A 619 0.44 -19.08 -21.93
C VAL A 619 0.37 -20.15 -20.83
N ALA A 620 -0.19 -19.83 -19.67
CA ALA A 620 -0.34 -20.78 -18.58
C ALA A 620 -1.19 -21.99 -18.96
N ASP A 621 -2.29 -21.80 -19.70
CA ASP A 621 -3.14 -22.88 -20.17
C ASP A 621 -2.37 -23.88 -21.03
N ILE A 622 -1.61 -23.40 -22.03
CA ILE A 622 -0.80 -24.26 -22.90
C ILE A 622 0.31 -24.97 -22.11
N VAL A 623 1.10 -24.23 -21.33
CA VAL A 623 2.25 -24.78 -20.59
C VAL A 623 1.81 -25.82 -19.56
N ASN A 624 0.74 -25.54 -18.81
CA ASN A 624 0.29 -26.41 -17.73
C ASN A 624 -0.34 -27.73 -18.22
N HIS A 625 -0.85 -27.76 -19.44
CA HIS A 625 -1.50 -28.93 -20.04
C HIS A 625 -0.57 -29.73 -20.98
N ASP A 626 0.51 -29.15 -21.48
CA ASP A 626 1.49 -29.83 -22.32
C ASP A 626 2.19 -30.98 -21.58
N PRO A 627 2.01 -32.26 -21.98
CA PRO A 627 2.66 -33.40 -21.32
C PRO A 627 4.18 -33.33 -21.29
N ALA A 628 4.82 -32.62 -22.21
CA ALA A 628 6.27 -32.47 -22.24
C ALA A 628 6.80 -31.44 -21.24
N ALA A 629 5.98 -30.48 -20.82
CA ALA A 629 6.40 -29.37 -19.96
C ALA A 629 5.76 -29.37 -18.57
N ARG A 630 4.55 -29.88 -18.41
CA ARG A 630 3.70 -29.69 -17.22
C ARG A 630 4.30 -30.12 -15.88
N ASP A 631 5.28 -31.03 -15.88
CA ASP A 631 5.95 -31.52 -14.66
C ASP A 631 7.28 -30.76 -14.37
N LEU A 632 7.79 -30.02 -15.35
CA LEU A 632 9.01 -29.20 -15.28
C LEU A 632 8.71 -27.70 -15.19
N LEU A 633 7.64 -27.22 -15.80
CA LEU A 633 7.25 -25.81 -15.79
C LEU A 633 5.76 -25.67 -15.50
N LYS A 634 5.45 -24.91 -14.46
CA LYS A 634 4.09 -24.48 -14.12
C LYS A 634 4.00 -22.97 -14.13
N VAL A 635 2.91 -22.43 -14.66
CA VAL A 635 2.59 -21.00 -14.61
C VAL A 635 1.27 -20.84 -13.87
N VAL A 636 1.26 -19.99 -12.84
CA VAL A 636 0.08 -19.78 -12.00
C VAL A 636 -0.20 -18.29 -11.90
N TYR A 637 -1.43 -17.89 -12.20
CA TYR A 637 -1.94 -16.57 -11.89
C TYR A 637 -2.87 -16.65 -10.69
N ILE A 638 -2.46 -16.11 -9.54
CA ILE A 638 -3.29 -16.07 -8.34
C ILE A 638 -4.14 -14.78 -8.38
N PRO A 639 -5.48 -14.89 -8.48
CA PRO A 639 -6.38 -13.75 -8.59
C PRO A 639 -6.50 -12.97 -7.28
N ASN A 640 -7.00 -11.75 -7.38
CA ASN A 640 -7.33 -10.86 -6.27
C ASN A 640 -6.18 -10.61 -5.30
N TYR A 641 -5.01 -10.23 -5.82
CA TYR A 641 -3.87 -9.85 -4.99
C TYR A 641 -4.23 -8.79 -3.94
N ASP A 642 -4.13 -9.18 -2.68
CA ASP A 642 -4.38 -8.36 -1.49
C ASP A 642 -3.35 -8.67 -0.37
N VAL A 643 -3.56 -8.17 0.85
CA VAL A 643 -2.58 -8.34 1.94
C VAL A 643 -2.56 -9.78 2.43
N THR A 644 -3.73 -10.44 2.52
CA THR A 644 -3.83 -11.85 2.90
C THR A 644 -3.10 -12.73 1.91
N THR A 645 -3.42 -12.60 0.62
CA THR A 645 -2.78 -13.35 -0.47
C THR A 645 -1.27 -13.09 -0.52
N ALA A 646 -0.84 -11.84 -0.34
CA ALA A 646 0.58 -11.51 -0.24
C ALA A 646 1.26 -12.20 0.95
N SER A 647 0.59 -12.28 2.10
CA SER A 647 1.13 -12.92 3.30
C SER A 647 1.29 -14.44 3.16
N GLU A 648 0.57 -15.06 2.23
CA GLU A 648 0.69 -16.48 1.89
C GLU A 648 1.79 -16.73 0.85
N ILE A 649 1.89 -15.86 -0.17
CA ILE A 649 2.86 -16.02 -1.26
C ILE A 649 4.29 -15.68 -0.83
N ILE A 650 4.48 -14.57 -0.12
CA ILE A 650 5.83 -14.02 0.19
C ILE A 650 6.72 -15.02 0.95
N PRO A 651 6.24 -15.69 2.02
CA PRO A 651 7.06 -16.66 2.77
C PRO A 651 7.51 -17.87 1.94
N ALA A 652 6.80 -18.20 0.87
CA ALA A 652 7.04 -19.35 0.01
C ALA A 652 7.97 -19.06 -1.19
N ALA A 653 8.20 -17.80 -1.53
CA ALA A 653 9.01 -17.43 -2.69
C ALA A 653 10.49 -17.85 -2.53
N ASP A 654 11.06 -18.44 -3.58
CA ASP A 654 12.51 -18.67 -3.70
C ASP A 654 13.15 -17.50 -4.46
N ILE A 655 12.53 -17.08 -5.57
CA ILE A 655 12.93 -15.91 -6.36
C ILE A 655 11.91 -14.79 -6.24
N SER A 656 12.44 -13.57 -6.14
CA SER A 656 11.71 -12.31 -6.08
C SER A 656 11.99 -11.50 -7.34
N GLU A 657 10.98 -11.40 -8.23
CA GLU A 657 11.07 -10.69 -9.50
C GLU A 657 10.88 -9.17 -9.34
N GLN A 658 12.00 -8.42 -9.42
CA GLN A 658 12.07 -6.97 -9.21
C GLN A 658 12.63 -6.27 -10.46
N ILE A 659 11.97 -6.54 -11.57
CA ILE A 659 12.48 -6.29 -12.92
C ILE A 659 11.91 -5.04 -13.58
N SER A 660 11.69 -3.93 -12.85
CA SER A 660 11.26 -2.69 -13.51
C SER A 660 12.36 -2.13 -14.42
N THR A 661 11.99 -1.32 -15.41
CA THR A 661 12.99 -0.58 -16.20
C THR A 661 13.73 0.41 -15.29
N ALA A 662 15.06 0.46 -15.34
CA ALA A 662 15.83 1.30 -14.43
C ALA A 662 15.43 2.79 -14.53
N GLY A 663 15.16 3.41 -13.39
CA GLY A 663 14.65 4.79 -13.27
C GLY A 663 13.11 4.91 -13.20
N THR A 664 12.35 3.81 -13.24
CA THR A 664 10.87 3.86 -13.24
C THR A 664 10.24 3.50 -11.89
N GLU A 665 10.80 2.57 -11.12
CA GLU A 665 10.30 2.23 -9.79
C GLU A 665 10.91 3.17 -8.73
N ALA A 666 10.06 3.98 -8.11
CA ALA A 666 10.51 4.94 -7.10
C ALA A 666 11.21 4.29 -5.89
N SER A 667 10.79 3.09 -5.51
CA SER A 667 11.36 2.35 -4.38
C SER A 667 11.01 0.88 -4.47
N GLY A 668 9.72 0.57 -4.40
CA GLY A 668 9.23 -0.80 -4.23
C GLY A 668 9.33 -1.26 -2.78
N THR A 669 8.25 -1.84 -2.26
CA THR A 669 8.22 -2.46 -0.92
C THR A 669 8.01 -3.98 -0.98
N GLY A 670 7.69 -4.52 -2.16
CA GLY A 670 7.51 -5.96 -2.36
C GLY A 670 8.85 -6.71 -2.27
N ASN A 671 9.88 -6.15 -2.91
CA ASN A 671 11.28 -6.54 -2.81
C ASN A 671 11.73 -6.71 -1.34
N MET A 672 11.45 -5.72 -0.49
CA MET A 672 11.82 -5.75 0.93
C MET A 672 11.17 -6.93 1.66
N LYS A 673 9.90 -7.23 1.36
CA LYS A 673 9.16 -8.31 2.04
C LYS A 673 9.69 -9.68 1.63
N LEU A 674 9.95 -9.85 0.34
CA LEU A 674 10.44 -11.10 -0.22
C LEU A 674 11.86 -11.40 0.26
N ALA A 675 12.76 -10.42 0.22
CA ALA A 675 14.12 -10.55 0.75
C ALA A 675 14.13 -10.83 2.26
N LEU A 676 13.27 -10.16 3.04
CA LEU A 676 13.13 -10.41 4.50
C LEU A 676 12.66 -11.84 4.81
N ASN A 677 11.98 -12.50 3.87
CA ASN A 677 11.51 -13.88 3.98
C ASN A 677 12.44 -14.89 3.29
N GLY A 678 13.65 -14.47 2.90
CA GLY A 678 14.68 -15.36 2.37
C GLY A 678 14.51 -15.72 0.90
N ALA A 679 13.74 -14.95 0.11
CA ALA A 679 13.79 -15.05 -1.34
C ALA A 679 15.01 -14.29 -1.86
N LEU A 680 15.72 -14.87 -2.84
CA LEU A 680 16.78 -14.16 -3.56
C LEU A 680 16.15 -13.27 -4.62
N THR A 681 16.64 -12.03 -4.73
CA THR A 681 16.09 -11.08 -5.70
C THR A 681 16.81 -11.22 -7.04
N ILE A 682 16.03 -11.30 -8.11
CA ILE A 682 16.48 -10.94 -9.46
C ILE A 682 15.88 -9.57 -9.81
N GLY A 683 16.72 -8.64 -10.24
CA GLY A 683 16.23 -7.29 -10.48
C GLY A 683 17.21 -6.39 -11.20
N THR A 684 16.69 -5.26 -11.64
CA THR A 684 17.49 -4.16 -12.20
C THR A 684 18.04 -3.28 -11.09
N LEU A 685 19.02 -2.43 -11.44
CA LEU A 685 19.49 -1.34 -10.60
C LEU A 685 18.48 -0.19 -10.57
N ASP A 686 17.36 -0.43 -9.89
CA ASP A 686 16.22 0.48 -9.80
C ASP A 686 15.65 0.56 -8.37
N GLY A 687 15.07 1.71 -8.02
CA GLY A 687 14.43 1.94 -6.73
C GLY A 687 15.24 1.46 -5.52
N ALA A 688 14.60 0.69 -4.65
CA ALA A 688 15.22 0.13 -3.45
C ALA A 688 16.05 -1.14 -3.71
N ASN A 689 16.09 -1.68 -4.94
CA ASN A 689 16.95 -2.84 -5.23
C ASN A 689 18.44 -2.47 -5.08
N ILE A 690 18.80 -1.23 -5.40
CA ILE A 690 20.16 -0.71 -5.20
C ILE A 690 20.53 -0.77 -3.72
N GLU A 691 19.66 -0.22 -2.86
CA GLU A 691 19.90 -0.24 -1.42
C GLU A 691 19.88 -1.66 -0.87
N ILE A 692 19.01 -2.56 -1.36
CA ILE A 692 19.02 -3.98 -0.95
C ILE A 692 20.35 -4.63 -1.32
N ARG A 693 20.84 -4.44 -2.56
CA ARG A 693 22.14 -4.94 -3.01
C ARG A 693 23.28 -4.46 -2.10
N ASP A 694 23.25 -3.19 -1.70
CA ASP A 694 24.30 -2.60 -0.87
C ASP A 694 24.28 -3.19 0.55
N GLU A 695 23.10 -3.51 1.11
CA GLU A 695 22.97 -4.10 2.44
C GLU A 695 23.22 -5.62 2.47
N VAL A 696 22.77 -6.37 1.46
CA VAL A 696 22.93 -7.84 1.41
C VAL A 696 24.25 -8.26 0.77
N GLY A 697 24.93 -7.34 0.07
CA GLY A 697 26.13 -7.57 -0.72
C GLY A 697 25.82 -8.02 -2.15
N ALA A 698 26.58 -7.50 -3.12
CA ALA A 698 26.37 -7.74 -4.55
C ALA A 698 26.40 -9.23 -4.94
N ASP A 699 27.14 -10.07 -4.21
CA ASP A 699 27.19 -11.51 -4.47
C ASP A 699 25.90 -12.24 -4.09
N ASN A 700 25.03 -11.62 -3.28
CA ASN A 700 23.84 -12.27 -2.69
C ASN A 700 22.53 -11.83 -3.37
N ILE A 701 22.62 -11.16 -4.52
CA ILE A 701 21.49 -10.68 -5.31
C ILE A 701 21.84 -10.83 -6.81
N PHE A 702 20.84 -11.06 -7.64
CA PHE A 702 20.99 -11.25 -9.08
C PHE A 702 20.62 -9.97 -9.82
N ILE A 703 21.62 -9.14 -10.11
CA ILE A 703 21.43 -7.89 -10.85
C ILE A 703 21.68 -8.12 -12.34
N PHE A 704 20.78 -7.60 -13.19
CA PHE A 704 20.92 -7.63 -14.64
C PHE A 704 20.39 -6.36 -15.31
N GLY A 705 20.61 -6.27 -16.62
CA GLY A 705 20.00 -5.26 -17.48
C GLY A 705 20.67 -3.89 -17.41
N LEU A 706 20.10 -2.95 -18.15
CA LEU A 706 20.56 -1.57 -18.24
C LEU A 706 20.37 -0.84 -16.91
N ASN A 707 21.33 0.00 -16.55
CA ASN A 707 21.17 0.99 -15.49
C ASN A 707 20.52 2.28 -16.03
N THR A 708 20.12 3.21 -15.14
CA THR A 708 19.40 4.44 -15.52
C THR A 708 20.17 5.30 -16.53
N ALA A 709 21.51 5.38 -16.43
CA ALA A 709 22.31 6.16 -17.37
C ALA A 709 22.37 5.48 -18.76
N GLU A 710 22.48 4.14 -18.79
CA GLU A 710 22.48 3.36 -20.03
C GLU A 710 21.12 3.41 -20.74
N VAL A 711 20.00 3.40 -19.98
CA VAL A 711 18.65 3.63 -20.51
C VAL A 711 18.57 4.99 -21.20
N ALA A 712 19.00 6.06 -20.52
CA ALA A 712 18.97 7.41 -21.07
C ALA A 712 19.88 7.55 -22.32
N GLU A 713 21.07 6.92 -22.30
CA GLU A 713 21.99 6.92 -23.43
C GLU A 713 21.42 6.18 -24.64
N LEU A 714 20.82 5.00 -24.42
CA LEU A 714 20.22 4.20 -25.49
C LEU A 714 19.02 4.90 -26.12
N GLN A 715 18.17 5.54 -25.31
CA GLN A 715 17.12 6.43 -25.78
C GLN A 715 17.68 7.59 -26.62
N GLY A 716 18.73 8.26 -26.12
CA GLY A 716 19.36 9.39 -26.80
C GLY A 716 20.01 9.04 -28.15
N LYS A 717 20.42 7.77 -28.34
CA LYS A 717 20.98 7.26 -29.60
C LYS A 717 19.91 6.83 -30.63
N GLY A 718 18.63 6.83 -30.25
CA GLY A 718 17.54 6.35 -31.09
C GLY A 718 17.36 4.84 -31.02
N TYR A 719 17.02 4.33 -29.82
CA TYR A 719 16.68 2.93 -29.57
C TYR A 719 15.73 2.34 -30.64
N ASN A 720 16.14 1.23 -31.26
CA ASN A 720 15.34 0.50 -32.24
C ASN A 720 15.13 -0.96 -31.77
N PRO A 721 13.91 -1.35 -31.38
CA PRO A 721 13.64 -2.71 -30.88
C PRO A 721 13.89 -3.80 -31.94
N TRP A 722 13.77 -3.48 -33.23
CA TRP A 722 13.99 -4.43 -34.33
C TRP A 722 15.44 -4.95 -34.38
N ASP A 723 16.41 -4.18 -33.89
CA ASP A 723 17.81 -4.62 -33.85
C ASP A 723 17.98 -5.80 -32.88
N TYR A 724 17.27 -5.78 -31.76
CA TYR A 724 17.25 -6.86 -30.76
C TYR A 724 16.44 -8.07 -31.25
N TYR A 725 15.32 -7.83 -31.92
CA TYR A 725 14.53 -8.87 -32.58
C TYR A 725 15.37 -9.67 -33.60
N HIS A 726 16.12 -8.98 -34.46
CA HIS A 726 16.88 -9.64 -35.53
C HIS A 726 18.17 -10.29 -35.05
N SER A 727 18.76 -9.81 -33.96
CA SER A 727 20.03 -10.33 -33.43
C SER A 727 19.86 -11.51 -32.46
N ASN A 728 18.67 -11.75 -31.90
CA ASN A 728 18.41 -12.83 -30.96
C ASN A 728 17.34 -13.81 -31.47
N GLY A 729 17.77 -15.02 -31.85
CA GLY A 729 16.89 -16.06 -32.41
C GLY A 729 15.83 -16.60 -31.45
N GLU A 730 16.15 -16.74 -30.15
CA GLU A 730 15.17 -17.19 -29.14
C GLU A 730 14.11 -16.11 -28.89
N LEU A 731 14.53 -14.84 -28.78
CA LEU A 731 13.62 -13.71 -28.64
C LEU A 731 12.65 -13.64 -29.82
N ARG A 732 13.19 -13.73 -31.04
CA ARG A 732 12.38 -13.76 -32.27
C ARG A 732 11.34 -14.87 -32.22
N GLN A 733 11.74 -16.09 -31.89
CA GLN A 733 10.83 -17.23 -31.79
C GLN A 733 9.70 -16.98 -30.78
N VAL A 734 10.04 -16.45 -29.60
CA VAL A 734 9.07 -16.10 -28.55
C VAL A 734 8.03 -15.10 -29.07
N LEU A 735 8.48 -14.01 -29.69
CA LEU A 735 7.60 -12.96 -30.21
C LEU A 735 6.74 -13.48 -31.39
N GLU A 736 7.30 -14.31 -32.26
CA GLU A 736 6.55 -14.95 -33.36
C GLU A 736 5.49 -15.92 -32.83
N MET A 737 5.76 -16.67 -31.77
CA MET A 737 4.75 -17.54 -31.14
C MET A 737 3.60 -16.73 -30.54
N ILE A 738 3.91 -15.66 -29.81
CA ILE A 738 2.88 -14.78 -29.24
C ILE A 738 2.07 -14.10 -30.35
N GLY A 739 2.73 -13.59 -31.39
CA GLY A 739 2.10 -12.86 -32.49
C GLY A 739 1.36 -13.70 -33.54
N SER A 740 1.66 -15.00 -33.64
CA SER A 740 1.05 -15.90 -34.64
C SER A 740 -0.25 -16.56 -34.18
N GLY A 741 -0.65 -16.34 -32.92
CA GLY A 741 -1.82 -16.98 -32.34
C GLY A 741 -1.56 -18.36 -31.73
N PHE A 742 -0.30 -18.77 -31.52
CA PHE A 742 0.03 -20.05 -30.89
C PHE A 742 -0.65 -20.23 -29.53
N PHE A 743 -0.71 -19.15 -28.73
CA PHE A 743 -1.38 -19.12 -27.41
C PHE A 743 -2.85 -18.68 -27.48
N SER A 744 -3.35 -18.27 -28.65
CA SER A 744 -4.73 -17.82 -28.84
C SER A 744 -5.29 -18.35 -30.17
N PRO A 745 -5.43 -19.67 -30.33
CA PRO A 745 -5.87 -20.26 -31.60
C PRO A 745 -7.29 -19.85 -32.01
N ASP A 746 -8.10 -19.42 -31.04
CA ASP A 746 -9.45 -18.89 -31.24
C ASP A 746 -9.49 -17.43 -31.73
N ASP A 747 -8.43 -16.67 -31.48
CA ASP A 747 -8.21 -15.33 -32.03
C ASP A 747 -6.69 -15.09 -32.25
N PRO A 748 -6.16 -15.46 -33.43
CA PRO A 748 -4.73 -15.36 -33.69
C PRO A 748 -4.15 -13.96 -33.59
N ASN A 749 -4.98 -12.91 -33.70
CA ASN A 749 -4.54 -11.51 -33.66
C ASN A 749 -4.67 -10.88 -32.27
N ARG A 750 -5.20 -11.60 -31.27
CA ARG A 750 -5.47 -11.08 -29.91
C ARG A 750 -4.30 -10.30 -29.31
N PHE A 751 -3.08 -10.83 -29.48
CA PHE A 751 -1.87 -10.29 -28.86
C PHE A 751 -1.02 -9.43 -29.81
N ARG A 752 -1.52 -9.13 -31.01
CA ARG A 752 -0.85 -8.21 -31.93
C ARG A 752 -0.56 -6.84 -31.30
N PRO A 753 -1.45 -6.21 -30.49
CA PRO A 753 -1.13 -4.96 -29.82
C PRO A 753 0.08 -5.04 -28.86
N ILE A 754 0.37 -6.22 -28.28
CA ILE A 754 1.56 -6.41 -27.45
C ILE A 754 2.81 -6.44 -28.33
N ILE A 755 2.77 -7.16 -29.45
CA ILE A 755 3.89 -7.23 -30.39
C ILE A 755 4.17 -5.84 -30.97
N ASP A 756 3.15 -5.14 -31.45
CA ASP A 756 3.29 -3.81 -32.02
C ASP A 756 3.88 -2.84 -30.98
N ALA A 757 3.45 -2.89 -29.71
CA ALA A 757 4.05 -2.07 -28.64
C ALA A 757 5.54 -2.37 -28.42
N LEU A 758 5.97 -3.64 -28.54
CA LEU A 758 7.36 -4.06 -28.40
C LEU A 758 8.22 -3.82 -29.64
N THR A 759 7.62 -3.57 -30.81
CA THR A 759 8.36 -3.33 -32.05
C THR A 759 8.11 -1.91 -32.55
N ASP A 760 7.01 -1.69 -33.25
CA ASP A 760 6.74 -0.46 -33.98
C ASP A 760 6.31 0.70 -33.06
N GLY A 761 5.85 0.37 -31.84
CA GLY A 761 5.57 1.30 -30.74
C GLY A 761 6.81 1.70 -29.96
N GLY A 762 8.00 1.20 -30.33
CA GLY A 762 9.29 1.64 -29.81
C GLY A 762 9.71 1.02 -28.47
N ASP A 763 8.94 0.06 -27.93
CA ASP A 763 9.24 -0.64 -26.67
C ASP A 763 9.67 0.35 -25.56
N GLN A 764 8.74 1.21 -25.16
CA GLN A 764 8.95 2.31 -24.22
C GLN A 764 9.77 1.92 -22.98
N TYR A 765 9.64 0.67 -22.53
CA TYR A 765 10.25 0.14 -21.31
C TYR A 765 11.44 -0.80 -21.55
N MET A 766 11.98 -0.83 -22.78
CA MET A 766 13.20 -1.54 -23.18
C MET A 766 13.21 -3.02 -22.78
N LEU A 767 12.08 -3.71 -22.96
CA LEU A 767 11.99 -5.15 -22.69
C LEU A 767 12.93 -5.94 -23.59
N LEU A 768 13.02 -5.57 -24.88
CA LEU A 768 13.83 -6.32 -25.84
C LEU A 768 15.33 -6.11 -25.59
N ALA A 769 15.72 -4.92 -25.12
CA ALA A 769 17.10 -4.62 -24.76
C ALA A 769 17.60 -5.45 -23.57
N ASP A 770 16.75 -5.62 -22.55
CA ASP A 770 17.11 -6.36 -21.32
C ASP A 770 16.91 -7.87 -21.42
N TYR A 771 16.20 -8.38 -22.45
CA TYR A 771 15.81 -9.78 -22.56
C TYR A 771 16.98 -10.77 -22.45
N ALA A 772 18.08 -10.55 -23.18
CA ALA A 772 19.21 -11.48 -23.18
C ALA A 772 19.90 -11.53 -21.81
N ALA A 773 20.13 -10.37 -21.19
CA ALA A 773 20.73 -10.27 -19.86
C ALA A 773 19.84 -10.90 -18.79
N TYR A 774 18.52 -10.78 -18.93
CA TYR A 774 17.54 -11.41 -18.04
C TYR A 774 17.60 -12.94 -18.11
N VAL A 775 17.62 -13.51 -19.32
CA VAL A 775 17.72 -14.95 -19.55
C VAL A 775 19.05 -15.50 -18.99
N GLU A 776 20.18 -14.85 -19.29
CA GLU A 776 21.51 -15.24 -18.75
C GLU A 776 21.54 -15.19 -17.21
N CYS A 777 20.86 -14.20 -16.62
CA CYS A 777 20.77 -14.08 -15.17
C CYS A 777 19.97 -15.22 -14.54
N HIS A 778 18.91 -15.68 -15.20
CA HIS A 778 18.16 -16.86 -14.78
C HIS A 778 18.97 -18.16 -14.86
N GLU A 779 19.87 -18.30 -15.84
CA GLU A 779 20.80 -19.45 -15.92
C GLU A 779 21.74 -19.51 -14.70
N LYS A 780 22.18 -18.34 -14.19
CA LYS A 780 22.98 -18.25 -12.94
C LYS A 780 22.17 -18.67 -11.72
N ILE A 781 20.88 -18.31 -11.68
CA ILE A 781 19.96 -18.71 -10.60
C ILE A 781 19.79 -20.23 -10.59
N GLU A 782 19.56 -20.85 -11.75
CA GLU A 782 19.40 -22.30 -11.87
C GLU A 782 20.65 -23.04 -11.39
N ALA A 783 21.83 -22.59 -11.82
CA ALA A 783 23.10 -23.16 -11.38
C ALA A 783 23.29 -23.07 -9.86
N LEU A 784 22.91 -21.96 -9.22
CA LEU A 784 23.00 -21.80 -7.78
C LEU A 784 21.98 -22.67 -7.04
N TYR A 785 20.74 -22.76 -7.52
CA TYR A 785 19.68 -23.49 -6.84
C TYR A 785 19.97 -25.01 -6.76
N CYS A 786 20.71 -25.54 -7.74
CA CYS A 786 21.27 -26.90 -7.70
C CYS A 786 22.29 -27.13 -6.57
N ASN A 787 22.71 -26.08 -5.86
CA ASN A 787 23.61 -26.12 -4.70
C ASN A 787 22.87 -25.62 -3.43
N PRO A 788 22.06 -26.47 -2.76
CA PRO A 788 21.17 -26.02 -1.67
C PRO A 788 21.86 -25.36 -0.48
N GLY A 789 23.12 -25.73 -0.22
CA GLY A 789 23.92 -25.14 0.86
C GLY A 789 24.33 -23.70 0.57
N ASP A 790 24.71 -23.40 -0.68
CA ASP A 790 25.12 -22.06 -1.11
C ASP A 790 23.91 -21.17 -1.33
N TRP A 791 22.82 -21.73 -1.87
CA TRP A 791 21.53 -21.05 -1.91
C TRP A 791 21.07 -20.60 -0.52
N ALA A 792 21.06 -21.53 0.44
CA ALA A 792 20.67 -21.22 1.82
C ALA A 792 21.60 -20.18 2.46
N HIS A 793 22.90 -20.26 2.18
CA HIS A 793 23.87 -19.27 2.66
C HIS A 793 23.49 -17.85 2.21
N LYS A 794 23.26 -17.66 0.90
CA LYS A 794 22.88 -16.35 0.35
C LYS A 794 21.51 -15.87 0.84
N ALA A 795 20.54 -16.79 0.96
CA ALA A 795 19.21 -16.46 1.46
C ALA A 795 19.23 -16.00 2.93
N ILE A 796 20.04 -16.64 3.77
CA ILE A 796 20.22 -16.23 5.17
C ILE A 796 20.90 -14.86 5.25
N LEU A 797 21.90 -14.60 4.40
CA LEU A 797 22.55 -13.29 4.33
C LEU A 797 21.60 -12.18 3.88
N ASN A 798 20.66 -12.49 2.97
CA ASN A 798 19.59 -11.55 2.63
C ASN A 798 18.76 -11.21 3.88
N VAL A 799 18.22 -12.21 4.57
CA VAL A 799 17.43 -11.98 5.81
C VAL A 799 18.24 -11.17 6.84
N ALA A 800 19.53 -11.47 7.00
CA ALA A 800 20.41 -10.76 7.92
C ALA A 800 20.64 -9.28 7.51
N GLY A 801 20.72 -8.99 6.21
CA GLY A 801 20.91 -7.65 5.66
C GLY A 801 19.64 -6.78 5.61
N MET A 802 18.46 -7.33 5.92
CA MET A 802 17.21 -6.58 5.77
C MET A 802 16.89 -5.58 6.89
N GLY A 803 17.75 -5.44 7.90
CA GLY A 803 17.50 -4.59 9.09
C GLY A 803 17.13 -3.14 8.76
N LYS A 804 17.84 -2.52 7.80
CA LYS A 804 17.61 -1.12 7.36
C LYS A 804 16.19 -0.86 6.84
N PHE A 805 15.50 -1.89 6.34
CA PHE A 805 14.21 -1.76 5.66
C PHE A 805 13.00 -1.90 6.59
N SER A 806 13.19 -1.83 7.91
CA SER A 806 12.07 -1.67 8.84
C SER A 806 11.41 -0.31 8.68
N SER A 807 10.07 -0.28 8.63
CA SER A 807 9.33 0.98 8.70
C SER A 807 9.51 1.73 10.01
N ASP A 808 9.99 1.10 11.09
CA ASP A 808 10.32 1.82 12.33
C ASP A 808 11.52 2.76 12.13
N ARG A 809 12.52 2.33 11.35
CA ARG A 809 13.66 3.17 10.98
C ARG A 809 13.18 4.35 10.14
N THR A 810 12.37 4.08 9.13
CA THR A 810 11.73 5.11 8.31
C THR A 810 10.96 6.12 9.15
N ILE A 811 10.12 5.68 10.10
CA ILE A 811 9.35 6.57 10.97
C ILE A 811 10.22 7.36 11.94
N ARG A 812 11.30 6.78 12.49
CA ARG A 812 12.29 7.53 13.28
C ARG A 812 12.89 8.68 12.47
N GLU A 813 13.30 8.41 11.23
CA GLU A 813 13.83 9.46 10.35
C GLU A 813 12.81 10.55 10.03
N TYR A 814 11.54 10.21 9.76
CA TYR A 814 10.49 11.21 9.57
C TYR A 814 10.28 12.04 10.84
N ALA A 815 10.24 11.40 12.01
CA ALA A 815 10.05 12.08 13.28
C ALA A 815 11.19 13.07 13.59
N GLU A 816 12.43 12.69 13.30
CA GLU A 816 13.63 13.50 13.55
C GLU A 816 13.86 14.59 12.50
N LYS A 817 13.78 14.24 11.22
CA LYS A 817 14.19 15.12 10.11
C LYS A 817 13.06 16.02 9.60
N ILE A 818 11.79 15.65 9.82
CA ILE A 818 10.63 16.34 9.22
C ILE A 818 9.66 16.86 10.29
N TRP A 819 9.13 15.96 11.12
CA TRP A 819 7.99 16.30 11.99
C TRP A 819 8.39 16.99 13.28
N GLY A 820 9.58 16.70 13.81
CA GLY A 820 10.02 17.17 15.12
C GLY A 820 9.14 16.63 16.26
N VAL A 821 8.75 15.37 16.17
CA VAL A 821 7.82 14.72 17.14
C VAL A 821 8.58 13.70 17.98
N LYS A 822 8.26 13.64 19.27
CA LYS A 822 8.86 12.70 20.24
C LYS A 822 7.85 11.66 20.71
N SER A 823 8.35 10.50 21.11
CA SER A 823 7.54 9.49 21.79
C SER A 823 7.06 10.03 23.14
N VAL A 824 5.87 9.60 23.55
CA VAL A 824 5.32 9.89 24.88
C VAL A 824 5.28 8.66 25.79
N LEU A 825 5.87 7.53 25.36
CA LEU A 825 6.08 6.39 26.25
C LEU A 825 7.03 6.83 27.38
N ARG A 826 6.83 6.29 28.58
CA ARG A 826 7.79 6.55 29.67
C ARG A 826 9.09 5.86 29.29
N GLU A 827 10.21 6.57 29.37
CA GLU A 827 11.51 5.88 29.44
C GLU A 827 11.42 4.92 30.63
N LEU A 828 11.57 3.62 30.37
CA LEU A 828 11.87 2.66 31.42
C LEU A 828 13.23 3.10 31.95
N GLY A 829 13.23 3.88 33.03
CA GLY A 829 14.47 4.30 33.68
C GLY A 829 15.28 3.05 34.01
N ASP A 830 16.57 3.10 33.70
CA ASP A 830 17.54 2.09 34.13
C ASP A 830 17.40 1.89 35.64
N GLY A 831 16.72 0.82 36.02
CA GLY A 831 16.47 0.39 37.40
C GLY A 831 17.23 -0.87 37.72
#